data_AF-A0A2D5MMQ3-F1
#
_entry.id   AF-A0A2D5MMQ3-F1
#
_cell.length_a   1.000
_cell.length_b   1.000
_cell.length_c   1.000
_cell.angle_alpha   90.00
_cell.angle_beta   90.00
_cell.angle_gamma   90.00
#
_symmetry.space_group_name_H-M   'P 1'
#
loop_
_entity.id
_entity.type
_entity.pdbx_description
1 polymer ?
#
loop_
_entity_poly.entity_id
_entity_poly.type
_entity_poly.pdbx_seq_one_letter_code
_entity_poly.pdbx_strand_id
1 'polypeptide(L)'
;MAMFIWLTGLLVTTNVKSFADQPNWIWSSKNAKDGETLFFRKDIKLNKETKSANLTMSCDNGFEAYINGKKVLAGSEWTIAQKVDVKKHLKIGKNVIAVRAWNDSSNVAGLVGRLDVASITARHKIYSTDKSWVFSSKNPKGWKSLGFDAQGWKTSKETGKLGDKPWGNVFAIAQNGSVDAPKSNPEDLKLAKGFKSELLYNVPKGSQGSWVAVCVDDKGRIIASDQGNKGLFRIDPREKEVKVEKLNINISSAQGLLYAHGALWVNINGKNAGVHRLTDTNGDDQFDKDEYLKPMEGGGEHGPHALVLSPDKQHIYVIGGNHTKLPKTDTSVVPTNWDEDILLKRLPDARGHAANIRAPGGWIARFDKDGKNWETVAIGFRNQYDMAFNIDGELFSYDADMEWDAGTPWYRPTRLYHVTSGADFGWRTGTGKWPQWFPDMLPPAYDIGPGSPVGVTSGLGAKFPAKYQKAIYCLDWTYGTMSAMFLKPAGASYTAEREEFVASSQMRMTDAVINPYDGAMYYTVGGRGGQSALHRVTYVGKESTKPVKAKSANAADRKIRRNLEALHKPESINAVAKAWKYLGHNDRHIRWAARIAVELQPASEWQDKALAEKDSQASLTALCALARQGDASLQSKLIEALNRLNWSELKPSQQAELLRVYQLAFIRMGKPSS
;
A
#
# COMPACT_ATOMS: atom_id res chain seq x y z
N MET A 1 36.85 29.01 -50.21
CA MET A 1 37.60 29.51 -49.04
C MET A 1 36.92 30.79 -48.59
N ALA A 2 36.59 30.88 -47.31
CA ALA A 2 35.79 31.91 -46.67
C ALA A 2 36.46 33.30 -46.70
N MET A 3 35.69 34.40 -46.61
CA MET A 3 35.58 35.17 -45.37
C MET A 3 34.52 36.29 -45.43
N PHE A 4 33.90 36.47 -44.28
CA PHE A 4 32.86 37.41 -43.87
C PHE A 4 33.18 38.90 -44.08
N ILE A 5 32.15 39.70 -44.34
CA ILE A 5 32.04 41.08 -43.83
C ILE A 5 30.66 41.24 -43.18
N TRP A 6 30.68 41.72 -41.94
CA TRP A 6 29.56 42.03 -41.07
C TRP A 6 28.81 43.29 -41.52
N LEU A 7 27.47 43.29 -41.43
CA LEU A 7 26.68 44.51 -41.27
C LEU A 7 25.76 44.35 -40.05
N THR A 8 26.02 45.17 -39.04
CA THR A 8 25.24 45.31 -37.80
C THR A 8 23.96 46.09 -38.06
N GLY A 9 22.81 45.42 -37.98
CA GLY A 9 21.49 46.05 -37.90
C GLY A 9 21.04 46.19 -36.44
N LEU A 10 20.94 47.44 -35.98
CA LEU A 10 20.44 47.81 -34.66
C LEU A 10 18.90 47.63 -34.63
N LEU A 11 18.40 46.60 -33.94
CA LEU A 11 16.97 46.43 -33.67
C LEU A 11 16.67 46.91 -32.24
N VAL A 12 16.16 48.13 -32.13
CA VAL A 12 15.60 48.69 -30.90
C VAL A 12 14.27 47.99 -30.64
N THR A 13 14.27 46.95 -29.80
CA THR A 13 13.02 46.40 -29.25
C THR A 13 12.63 47.21 -28.02
N THR A 14 11.62 48.06 -28.15
CA THR A 14 10.93 48.67 -27.02
C THR A 14 10.24 47.56 -26.22
N ASN A 15 10.81 47.21 -25.07
CA ASN A 15 10.19 46.31 -24.10
C ASN A 15 8.99 47.02 -23.44
N VAL A 16 7.83 46.95 -24.09
CA VAL A 16 6.55 47.23 -23.42
C VAL A 16 6.26 46.05 -22.50
N LYS A 17 6.66 46.16 -21.23
CA LYS A 17 6.19 45.25 -20.16
C LYS A 17 4.67 45.46 -19.96
N SER A 18 3.84 44.60 -20.54
CA SER A 18 2.43 44.52 -20.16
C SER A 18 2.31 43.77 -18.82
N PHE A 19 2.11 44.52 -17.73
CA PHE A 19 1.96 44.01 -16.36
C PHE A 19 0.58 43.37 -16.05
N ALA A 20 -0.12 42.83 -17.05
CA ALA A 20 -1.48 42.30 -16.86
C ALA A 20 -1.56 40.87 -17.40
N ASP A 21 -1.31 39.86 -16.55
CA ASP A 21 -1.70 38.45 -16.83
C ASP A 21 -1.56 37.48 -15.62
N GLN A 22 -1.16 37.95 -14.44
CA GLN A 22 -1.08 37.12 -13.23
C GLN A 22 -2.36 37.27 -12.38
N PRO A 23 -3.01 36.17 -11.97
CA PRO A 23 -4.21 36.23 -11.14
C PRO A 23 -3.89 36.62 -9.69
N ASN A 24 -4.81 37.34 -9.07
CA ASN A 24 -4.76 37.71 -7.66
C ASN A 24 -5.68 36.81 -6.83
N TRP A 25 -5.28 36.51 -5.60
CA TRP A 25 -6.19 35.97 -4.60
C TRP A 25 -7.23 37.03 -4.26
N ILE A 26 -8.50 36.67 -4.33
CA ILE A 26 -9.63 37.56 -4.02
C ILE A 26 -10.48 37.00 -2.88
N TRP A 27 -10.99 37.88 -2.02
CA TRP A 27 -11.97 37.55 -0.99
C TRP A 27 -12.88 38.74 -0.64
N SER A 28 -13.69 38.63 0.42
CA SER A 28 -14.50 39.74 0.97
C SER A 28 -13.61 40.81 1.66
N SER A 29 -12.53 40.39 2.30
CA SER A 29 -11.53 41.23 2.95
C SER A 29 -10.24 40.44 3.22
N LYS A 30 -9.15 41.09 3.68
CA LYS A 30 -7.91 40.39 4.08
C LYS A 30 -8.08 39.53 5.34
N ASN A 31 -9.02 39.89 6.21
CA ASN A 31 -9.34 39.15 7.42
C ASN A 31 -10.70 38.44 7.18
N ALA A 32 -10.64 37.19 6.73
CA ALA A 32 -11.84 36.41 6.46
C ALA A 32 -12.58 36.09 7.77
N LYS A 33 -13.90 35.88 7.69
CA LYS A 33 -14.66 35.36 8.83
C LYS A 33 -14.56 33.84 8.86
N ASP A 34 -14.54 33.26 10.06
CA ASP A 34 -14.57 31.80 10.23
C ASP A 34 -15.88 31.24 9.66
N GLY A 35 -15.79 30.12 8.92
CA GLY A 35 -16.94 29.48 8.29
C GLY A 35 -17.56 30.27 7.12
N GLU A 36 -16.88 31.28 6.58
CA GLU A 36 -17.45 32.16 5.56
C GLU A 36 -17.61 31.46 4.20
N THR A 37 -18.84 31.47 3.66
CA THR A 37 -19.13 31.08 2.28
C THR A 37 -19.50 32.31 1.46
N LEU A 38 -18.82 32.52 0.35
CA LEU A 38 -19.05 33.62 -0.59
C LEU A 38 -19.42 33.11 -1.98
N PHE A 39 -20.20 33.92 -2.68
CA PHE A 39 -20.66 33.66 -4.05
C PHE A 39 -20.07 34.74 -4.95
N PHE A 40 -19.08 34.38 -5.77
CA PHE A 40 -18.37 35.27 -6.68
C PHE A 40 -18.93 35.18 -8.10
N ARG A 41 -18.89 36.29 -8.84
CA ARG A 41 -19.36 36.35 -10.22
C ARG A 41 -18.49 37.28 -11.06
N LYS A 42 -18.26 36.86 -12.31
CA LYS A 42 -17.56 37.65 -13.34
C LYS A 42 -18.25 37.49 -14.69
N ASP A 43 -18.68 38.61 -15.24
CA ASP A 43 -19.19 38.68 -16.59
C ASP A 43 -18.00 38.81 -17.57
N ILE A 44 -18.02 38.00 -18.63
CA ILE A 44 -17.02 38.03 -19.70
C ILE A 44 -17.72 38.11 -21.06
N LYS A 45 -17.08 38.77 -22.03
CA LYS A 45 -17.57 38.87 -23.41
C LYS A 45 -16.57 38.26 -24.39
N LEU A 46 -17.03 37.28 -25.15
CA LEU A 46 -16.28 36.62 -26.23
C LEU A 46 -16.77 37.14 -27.58
N ASN A 47 -15.87 37.70 -28.38
CA ASN A 47 -16.24 38.35 -29.65
C ASN A 47 -16.18 37.41 -30.87
N LYS A 48 -15.53 36.25 -30.73
CA LYS A 48 -15.32 35.26 -31.79
C LYS A 48 -15.47 33.85 -31.22
N GLU A 49 -15.55 32.88 -32.12
CA GLU A 49 -15.57 31.46 -31.76
C GLU A 49 -14.29 31.04 -31.00
N THR A 50 -14.50 30.25 -29.95
CA THR A 50 -13.45 29.77 -29.05
C THR A 50 -12.82 28.50 -29.60
N LYS A 51 -11.52 28.53 -29.91
CA LYS A 51 -10.76 27.33 -30.32
C LYS A 51 -10.50 26.41 -29.14
N SER A 52 -10.08 26.97 -28.00
CA SER A 52 -9.86 26.28 -26.73
C SER A 52 -10.13 27.22 -25.56
N ALA A 53 -10.59 26.68 -24.42
CA ALA A 53 -10.77 27.46 -23.19
C ALA A 53 -10.47 26.63 -21.95
N ASN A 54 -9.43 26.98 -21.20
CA ASN A 54 -9.05 26.26 -19.98
C ASN A 54 -9.29 27.13 -18.75
N LEU A 55 -10.13 26.67 -17.82
CA LEU A 55 -10.34 27.30 -16.52
C LEU A 55 -9.46 26.61 -15.48
N THR A 56 -8.62 27.37 -14.79
CA THR A 56 -7.79 26.92 -13.66
C THR A 56 -8.18 27.69 -12.41
N MET A 57 -8.49 27.04 -11.28
CA MET A 57 -8.87 27.72 -10.04
C MET A 57 -8.39 26.97 -8.79
N SER A 58 -8.15 27.72 -7.70
CA SER A 58 -7.91 27.20 -6.35
C SER A 58 -8.57 28.10 -5.31
N CYS A 59 -8.86 27.55 -4.13
CA CYS A 59 -9.46 28.26 -3.00
C CYS A 59 -8.98 27.65 -1.68
N ASP A 60 -8.86 28.45 -0.63
CA ASP A 60 -8.28 28.07 0.67
C ASP A 60 -8.86 26.76 1.25
N ASN A 61 -10.17 26.62 1.42
CA ASN A 61 -10.78 25.34 1.84
C ASN A 61 -11.62 24.69 0.76
N GLY A 62 -12.31 25.45 -0.08
CA GLY A 62 -12.90 24.86 -1.27
C GLY A 62 -13.76 25.78 -2.11
N PHE A 63 -14.06 25.29 -3.32
CA PHE A 63 -14.90 26.01 -4.27
C PHE A 63 -15.68 25.08 -5.20
N GLU A 64 -16.76 25.62 -5.78
CA GLU A 64 -17.46 25.10 -6.93
C GLU A 64 -17.60 26.21 -7.98
N ALA A 65 -17.09 25.98 -9.18
CA ALA A 65 -17.14 26.91 -10.29
C ALA A 65 -18.13 26.47 -11.38
N TYR A 66 -18.79 27.47 -11.96
CA TYR A 66 -19.88 27.35 -12.90
C TYR A 66 -19.64 28.27 -14.10
N ILE A 67 -19.96 27.79 -15.30
CA ILE A 67 -20.02 28.60 -16.51
C ILE A 67 -21.46 28.59 -17.01
N ASN A 68 -22.07 29.78 -17.14
CA ASN A 68 -23.44 29.93 -17.64
C ASN A 68 -24.47 29.01 -16.91
N GLY A 69 -24.29 28.82 -15.60
CA GLY A 69 -25.16 27.98 -14.75
C GLY A 69 -24.76 26.51 -14.64
N LYS A 70 -23.87 26.00 -15.50
CA LYS A 70 -23.40 24.61 -15.45
C LYS A 70 -22.15 24.48 -14.59
N LYS A 71 -22.15 23.55 -13.62
CA LYS A 71 -20.96 23.24 -12.81
C LYS A 71 -19.88 22.65 -13.70
N VAL A 72 -18.68 23.21 -13.64
CA VAL A 72 -17.55 22.81 -14.51
C VAL A 72 -16.33 22.35 -13.72
N LEU A 73 -16.13 22.87 -12.51
CA LEU A 73 -14.92 22.65 -11.72
C LEU A 73 -15.25 22.72 -10.24
N ALA A 74 -14.55 21.97 -9.40
CA ALA A 74 -14.60 22.10 -7.95
C ALA A 74 -13.26 21.68 -7.36
N GLY A 75 -12.90 22.24 -6.22
CA GLY A 75 -11.68 21.89 -5.48
C GLY A 75 -11.91 22.03 -3.98
N SER A 76 -11.12 21.29 -3.20
CA SER A 76 -11.20 21.27 -1.73
C SER A 76 -9.83 21.22 -1.05
N GLU A 77 -8.78 21.50 -1.81
CA GLU A 77 -7.38 21.49 -1.36
C GLU A 77 -6.64 22.61 -2.07
N TRP A 78 -6.29 23.66 -1.35
CA TRP A 78 -5.76 24.89 -1.95
C TRP A 78 -4.40 24.70 -2.59
N THR A 79 -3.60 23.76 -2.09
CA THR A 79 -2.27 23.44 -2.64
C THR A 79 -2.33 22.87 -4.05
N ILE A 80 -3.51 22.40 -4.50
CA ILE A 80 -3.70 21.76 -5.81
C ILE A 80 -4.78 22.52 -6.61
N ALA A 81 -4.35 23.49 -7.42
CA ALA A 81 -5.26 24.16 -8.35
C ALA A 81 -5.86 23.16 -9.35
N GLN A 82 -7.17 23.25 -9.56
CA GLN A 82 -7.92 22.38 -10.46
C GLN A 82 -8.03 23.04 -11.84
N LYS A 83 -7.98 22.25 -12.91
CA LYS A 83 -8.05 22.74 -14.29
C LYS A 83 -9.06 21.93 -15.12
N VAL A 84 -9.80 22.59 -16.00
CA VAL A 84 -10.77 21.92 -16.90
C VAL A 84 -10.94 22.68 -18.22
N ASP A 85 -11.17 21.95 -19.31
CA ASP A 85 -11.63 22.54 -20.58
C ASP A 85 -13.12 22.93 -20.48
N VAL A 86 -13.39 24.23 -20.63
CA VAL A 86 -14.73 24.82 -20.56
C VAL A 86 -15.27 25.28 -21.91
N LYS A 87 -14.59 24.99 -23.03
CA LYS A 87 -14.98 25.43 -24.38
C LYS A 87 -16.46 25.16 -24.66
N LYS A 88 -16.93 23.94 -24.38
CA LYS A 88 -18.31 23.50 -24.64
C LYS A 88 -19.38 24.24 -23.82
N HIS A 89 -18.98 25.05 -22.84
CA HIS A 89 -19.86 25.83 -21.96
C HIS A 89 -19.88 27.32 -22.30
N LEU A 90 -18.99 27.75 -23.20
CA LEU A 90 -18.88 29.15 -23.64
C LEU A 90 -19.62 29.35 -24.96
N LYS A 91 -20.17 30.55 -25.14
CA LYS A 91 -20.80 30.99 -26.39
C LYS A 91 -20.24 32.34 -26.85
N ILE A 92 -20.43 32.66 -28.13
CA ILE A 92 -20.15 34.02 -28.62
C ILE A 92 -21.09 35.00 -27.89
N GLY A 93 -20.56 36.14 -27.47
CA GLY A 93 -21.26 37.14 -26.68
C GLY A 93 -21.01 37.02 -25.17
N LYS A 94 -22.03 37.36 -24.38
CA LYS A 94 -21.95 37.41 -22.91
C LYS A 94 -21.91 35.99 -22.33
N ASN A 95 -20.96 35.76 -21.43
CA ASN A 95 -20.86 34.58 -20.58
C ASN A 95 -20.64 35.00 -19.13
N VAL A 96 -20.90 34.10 -18.20
CA VAL A 96 -20.65 34.31 -16.78
C VAL A 96 -19.78 33.18 -16.20
N ILE A 97 -18.79 33.57 -15.41
CA ILE A 97 -18.08 32.69 -14.48
C ILE A 97 -18.65 32.95 -13.08
N ALA A 98 -19.11 31.90 -12.42
CA ALA A 98 -19.73 31.97 -11.10
C ALA A 98 -19.04 30.97 -10.18
N VAL A 99 -18.71 31.36 -8.95
CA VAL A 99 -17.96 30.52 -8.02
C VAL A 99 -18.55 30.60 -6.62
N ARG A 100 -18.92 29.46 -6.05
CA ARG A 100 -19.21 29.34 -4.63
C ARG A 100 -17.91 28.94 -3.96
N ALA A 101 -17.40 29.75 -3.05
CA ALA A 101 -16.15 29.50 -2.35
C ALA A 101 -16.38 29.55 -0.85
N TRP A 102 -15.70 28.70 -0.07
CA TRP A 102 -15.86 28.65 1.38
C TRP A 102 -14.53 28.50 2.09
N ASN A 103 -14.54 28.94 3.34
CA ASN A 103 -13.43 28.89 4.29
C ASN A 103 -13.94 28.25 5.60
N ASP A 104 -13.30 27.19 6.07
CA ASP A 104 -13.81 26.34 7.16
C ASP A 104 -13.37 26.83 8.54
N SER A 105 -12.12 27.30 8.73
CA SER A 105 -11.63 27.78 10.04
C SER A 105 -10.29 28.53 9.97
N SER A 106 -10.24 29.69 9.31
CA SER A 106 -9.04 30.54 9.27
C SER A 106 -9.40 32.03 9.12
N ASN A 107 -8.54 32.93 9.61
CA ASN A 107 -8.66 34.38 9.36
C ASN A 107 -8.10 34.79 7.99
N VAL A 108 -7.61 33.84 7.18
CA VAL A 108 -6.98 34.08 5.88
C VAL A 108 -7.70 33.25 4.84
N ALA A 109 -8.44 33.88 3.93
CA ALA A 109 -9.11 33.17 2.84
C ALA A 109 -8.80 33.82 1.50
N GLY A 110 -8.91 33.01 0.45
CA GLY A 110 -8.69 33.47 -0.91
C GLY A 110 -9.25 32.52 -1.94
N LEU A 111 -9.73 33.11 -3.04
CA LEU A 111 -10.04 32.44 -4.29
C LEU A 111 -9.08 32.96 -5.37
N VAL A 112 -8.45 32.07 -6.13
CA VAL A 112 -7.61 32.44 -7.28
C VAL A 112 -8.03 31.66 -8.51
N GLY A 113 -8.05 32.31 -9.68
CA GLY A 113 -8.57 31.73 -10.90
C GLY A 113 -8.05 32.39 -12.16
N ARG A 114 -7.95 31.61 -13.24
CA ARG A 114 -7.59 32.07 -14.58
C ARG A 114 -8.34 31.27 -15.65
N LEU A 115 -8.93 31.95 -16.62
CA LEU A 115 -9.51 31.38 -17.82
C LEU A 115 -8.67 31.81 -19.03
N ASP A 116 -8.01 30.84 -19.65
CA ASP A 116 -7.21 31.01 -20.88
C ASP A 116 -8.07 30.68 -22.11
N VAL A 117 -8.37 31.69 -22.94
CA VAL A 117 -9.20 31.53 -24.15
C VAL A 117 -8.36 31.79 -25.40
N ALA A 118 -8.27 30.80 -26.28
CA ALA A 118 -7.72 30.96 -27.63
C ALA A 118 -8.86 31.12 -28.64
N SER A 119 -8.79 32.15 -29.47
CA SER A 119 -9.71 32.41 -30.58
C SER A 119 -9.17 31.84 -31.89
N ILE A 120 -10.05 31.53 -32.85
CA ILE A 120 -9.66 30.98 -34.15
C ILE A 120 -8.83 31.96 -35.02
N THR A 121 -8.87 33.27 -34.75
CA THR A 121 -8.10 34.27 -35.52
C THR A 121 -7.48 35.41 -34.69
N ALA A 122 -7.37 35.31 -33.36
CA ALA A 122 -6.90 36.42 -32.52
C ALA A 122 -5.93 35.98 -31.41
N ARG A 123 -5.16 36.94 -30.86
CA ARG A 123 -4.27 36.76 -29.70
C ARG A 123 -5.01 36.10 -28.52
N HIS A 124 -4.31 35.28 -27.75
CA HIS A 124 -4.81 34.68 -26.50
C HIS A 124 -5.43 35.75 -25.60
N LYS A 125 -6.62 35.45 -25.04
CA LYS A 125 -7.29 36.31 -24.08
C LYS A 125 -7.40 35.60 -22.73
N ILE A 126 -7.00 36.30 -21.68
CA ILE A 126 -6.95 35.77 -20.32
C ILE A 126 -7.95 36.54 -19.46
N TYR A 127 -8.72 35.82 -18.65
CA TYR A 127 -9.57 36.39 -17.60
C TYR A 127 -9.12 35.85 -16.25
N SER A 128 -8.65 36.72 -15.38
CA SER A 128 -8.10 36.34 -14.08
C SER A 128 -9.02 36.78 -12.93
N THR A 129 -8.84 36.19 -11.76
CA THR A 129 -9.34 36.75 -10.50
C THR A 129 -8.61 38.04 -10.18
N ASP A 130 -9.37 39.10 -9.95
CA ASP A 130 -8.92 40.45 -9.67
C ASP A 130 -10.05 41.26 -9.01
N LYS A 131 -9.78 42.52 -8.66
CA LYS A 131 -10.77 43.45 -8.06
C LYS A 131 -12.07 43.69 -8.85
N SER A 132 -12.16 43.26 -10.10
CA SER A 132 -13.34 43.44 -10.94
C SER A 132 -14.37 42.31 -10.83
N TRP A 133 -14.08 41.28 -10.03
CA TRP A 133 -15.05 40.30 -9.60
C TRP A 133 -15.99 40.89 -8.54
N VAL A 134 -17.27 40.52 -8.60
CA VAL A 134 -18.26 40.89 -7.58
C VAL A 134 -18.62 39.68 -6.73
N PHE A 135 -19.04 39.90 -5.50
CA PHE A 135 -19.43 38.84 -4.57
C PHE A 135 -20.66 39.19 -3.72
N SER A 136 -21.31 38.16 -3.22
CA SER A 136 -22.35 38.23 -2.20
C SER A 136 -22.08 37.19 -1.10
N SER A 137 -22.43 37.52 0.14
CA SER A 137 -22.46 36.56 1.26
C SER A 137 -23.80 35.83 1.37
N LYS A 138 -24.77 36.15 0.51
CA LYS A 138 -26.06 35.48 0.40
C LYS A 138 -26.05 34.54 -0.81
N ASN A 139 -26.87 33.49 -0.78
CA ASN A 139 -27.06 32.52 -1.88
C ASN A 139 -28.37 32.81 -2.66
N PRO A 140 -28.49 33.88 -3.45
CA PRO A 140 -29.74 34.20 -4.14
C PRO A 140 -30.04 33.18 -5.25
N LYS A 141 -31.28 32.75 -5.38
CA LYS A 141 -31.70 31.76 -6.39
C LYS A 141 -31.27 32.20 -7.80
N GLY A 142 -30.64 31.29 -8.55
CA GLY A 142 -30.27 31.54 -9.94
C GLY A 142 -28.97 32.34 -10.18
N TRP A 143 -28.22 32.72 -9.12
CA TRP A 143 -27.00 33.55 -9.21
C TRP A 143 -25.92 33.07 -10.18
N LYS A 144 -25.89 31.75 -10.44
CA LYS A 144 -24.96 31.08 -11.36
C LYS A 144 -25.28 31.31 -12.84
N SER A 145 -26.50 31.76 -13.15
CA SER A 145 -27.02 31.85 -14.51
C SER A 145 -26.64 33.16 -15.21
N LEU A 146 -26.65 33.13 -16.54
CA LEU A 146 -26.30 34.28 -17.37
C LEU A 146 -27.26 35.47 -17.18
N GLY A 147 -28.56 35.20 -16.99
CA GLY A 147 -29.62 36.20 -16.85
C GLY A 147 -29.73 36.81 -15.46
N PHE A 148 -28.93 36.36 -14.49
CA PHE A 148 -28.95 36.93 -13.14
C PHE A 148 -28.41 38.36 -13.14
N ASP A 149 -29.12 39.25 -12.45
CA ASP A 149 -28.66 40.61 -12.18
C ASP A 149 -27.90 40.66 -10.85
N ALA A 150 -26.62 41.01 -10.93
CA ALA A 150 -25.73 41.14 -9.77
C ALA A 150 -25.65 42.60 -9.27
N GLN A 151 -26.57 43.48 -9.68
CA GLN A 151 -26.65 44.84 -9.14
C GLN A 151 -26.75 44.80 -7.61
N GLY A 152 -25.93 45.61 -6.94
CA GLY A 152 -25.83 45.65 -5.48
C GLY A 152 -24.87 44.61 -4.86
N TRP A 153 -24.23 43.74 -5.64
CA TRP A 153 -23.14 42.91 -5.15
C TRP A 153 -21.88 43.74 -4.89
N LYS A 154 -21.09 43.35 -3.89
CA LYS A 154 -19.87 44.06 -3.50
C LYS A 154 -18.73 43.70 -4.44
N THR A 155 -17.79 44.60 -4.68
CA THR A 155 -16.55 44.28 -5.39
C THR A 155 -15.60 43.51 -4.49
N SER A 156 -14.94 42.50 -5.04
CA SER A 156 -13.96 41.70 -4.33
C SER A 156 -12.72 42.51 -3.94
N LYS A 157 -12.03 42.07 -2.89
CA LYS A 157 -10.76 42.63 -2.44
C LYS A 157 -9.63 41.67 -2.79
N GLU A 158 -8.54 42.20 -3.32
CA GLU A 158 -7.33 41.42 -3.54
C GLU A 158 -6.62 41.19 -2.20
N THR A 159 -6.47 39.93 -1.82
CA THR A 159 -5.88 39.50 -0.54
C THR A 159 -4.42 39.09 -0.68
N GLY A 160 -3.96 38.80 -1.89
CA GLY A 160 -2.56 38.51 -2.23
C GLY A 160 -2.37 38.30 -3.73
N LYS A 161 -1.13 38.21 -4.19
CA LYS A 161 -0.77 37.81 -5.55
C LYS A 161 -0.52 36.31 -5.59
N LEU A 162 -0.74 35.67 -6.74
CA LEU A 162 -0.31 34.28 -6.93
C LEU A 162 1.21 34.18 -6.69
N GLY A 163 1.66 33.31 -5.78
CA GLY A 163 3.05 33.26 -5.32
C GLY A 163 3.25 33.78 -3.89
N ASP A 164 2.35 34.60 -3.37
CA ASP A 164 2.45 35.14 -2.01
C ASP A 164 2.13 34.08 -0.96
N LYS A 165 2.77 34.17 0.22
CA LYS A 165 2.43 33.35 1.38
C LYS A 165 1.04 33.72 1.93
N PRO A 166 0.28 32.77 2.52
CA PRO A 166 0.67 31.38 2.79
C PRO A 166 0.60 30.46 1.56
N TRP A 167 -0.06 30.89 0.47
CA TRP A 167 -0.44 29.99 -0.61
C TRP A 167 0.64 29.65 -1.65
N GLY A 168 1.65 30.49 -1.84
CA GLY A 168 2.66 30.27 -2.88
C GLY A 168 2.06 30.24 -4.30
N ASN A 169 2.77 29.63 -5.25
CA ASN A 169 2.34 29.54 -6.66
C ASN A 169 1.56 28.24 -6.93
N VAL A 170 0.30 28.18 -6.50
CA VAL A 170 -0.59 27.01 -6.66
C VAL A 170 -0.84 26.61 -8.12
N PHE A 171 -0.53 27.48 -9.10
CA PHE A 171 -0.69 27.19 -10.53
C PHE A 171 0.56 26.57 -11.15
N ALA A 172 1.73 26.64 -10.50
CA ALA A 172 2.93 25.93 -10.97
C ALA A 172 2.70 24.41 -10.98
N ILE A 173 1.96 23.90 -10.00
CA ILE A 173 1.58 22.48 -9.91
C ILE A 173 0.57 22.12 -11.01
N ALA A 174 -0.39 23.03 -11.32
CA ALA A 174 -1.36 22.84 -12.41
C ALA A 174 -0.75 23.00 -13.83
N GLN A 175 0.38 23.69 -13.99
CA GLN A 175 1.12 23.79 -15.25
C GLN A 175 1.97 22.54 -15.55
N ASN A 176 2.35 21.77 -14.52
CA ASN A 176 3.00 20.46 -14.64
C ASN A 176 2.01 19.28 -14.70
N GLY A 177 0.78 19.56 -15.15
CA GLY A 177 -0.28 18.59 -15.27
C GLY A 177 -1.21 18.63 -14.07
N SER A 178 -2.43 19.09 -14.31
CA SER A 178 -3.58 18.36 -13.81
C SER A 178 -3.30 16.87 -13.97
N VAL A 179 -3.15 16.15 -12.87
CA VAL A 179 -3.63 14.78 -12.87
C VAL A 179 -5.18 14.89 -12.86
N ASP A 180 -5.86 15.20 -13.98
CA ASP A 180 -6.05 14.22 -15.04
C ASP A 180 -5.02 13.11 -14.94
N ALA A 181 -5.22 12.23 -13.95
CA ALA A 181 -4.88 10.84 -14.20
C ALA A 181 -5.49 10.61 -15.58
N PRO A 182 -4.69 10.33 -16.62
CA PRO A 182 -5.25 10.04 -17.92
C PRO A 182 -6.37 9.07 -17.63
N LYS A 183 -7.56 9.35 -18.22
CA LYS A 183 -8.63 8.36 -18.28
C LYS A 183 -7.91 7.05 -18.46
N SER A 184 -7.99 6.15 -17.50
CA SER A 184 -7.22 4.92 -17.48
C SER A 184 -7.75 4.06 -18.61
N ASN A 185 -7.38 4.44 -19.83
CA ASN A 185 -7.85 3.83 -21.04
C ASN A 185 -7.14 2.49 -21.04
N PRO A 186 -7.86 1.37 -21.08
CA PRO A 186 -7.23 0.07 -21.09
C PRO A 186 -6.22 -0.12 -22.23
N GLU A 187 -6.28 0.74 -23.24
CA GLU A 187 -5.34 0.83 -24.37
C GLU A 187 -3.92 1.26 -23.97
N ASP A 188 -3.75 1.95 -22.85
CA ASP A 188 -2.44 2.39 -22.33
C ASP A 188 -1.80 1.37 -21.38
N LEU A 189 -2.43 0.19 -21.20
CA LEU A 189 -1.95 -0.86 -20.32
C LEU A 189 -1.01 -1.82 -21.04
N LYS A 190 0.13 -2.10 -20.43
CA LYS A 190 0.85 -3.34 -20.69
C LYS A 190 0.10 -4.48 -20.00
N LEU A 191 -0.38 -5.44 -20.79
CA LEU A 191 -1.10 -6.61 -20.31
C LEU A 191 -0.40 -7.90 -20.73
N ALA A 192 -0.47 -8.91 -19.86
CA ALA A 192 -0.10 -10.26 -20.22
C ALA A 192 -0.87 -10.76 -21.45
N LYS A 193 -0.20 -11.58 -22.27
CA LYS A 193 -0.77 -12.05 -23.54
C LYS A 193 -2.08 -12.80 -23.33
N GLY A 194 -3.10 -12.45 -24.11
CA GLY A 194 -4.41 -13.10 -24.07
C GLY A 194 -5.33 -12.59 -22.96
N PHE A 195 -4.94 -11.55 -22.23
CA PHE A 195 -5.79 -10.88 -21.24
C PHE A 195 -6.36 -9.57 -21.77
N LYS A 196 -7.50 -9.18 -21.21
CA LYS A 196 -8.13 -7.88 -21.39
C LYS A 196 -8.40 -7.28 -20.02
N SER A 197 -8.12 -6.00 -19.87
CA SER A 197 -8.57 -5.20 -18.71
C SER A 197 -9.69 -4.24 -19.13
N GLU A 198 -10.68 -4.07 -18.27
CA GLU A 198 -11.84 -3.19 -18.47
C GLU A 198 -11.96 -2.24 -17.28
N LEU A 199 -12.07 -0.94 -17.54
CA LEU A 199 -12.48 0.03 -16.51
C LEU A 199 -13.97 -0.13 -16.26
N LEU A 200 -14.34 -0.56 -15.06
CA LEU A 200 -15.73 -0.79 -14.67
C LEU A 200 -16.35 0.44 -14.01
N TYR A 201 -15.57 1.13 -13.18
CA TYR A 201 -16.10 2.24 -12.39
C TYR A 201 -15.03 3.27 -12.07
N ASN A 202 -15.31 4.55 -12.35
CA ASN A 202 -14.52 5.67 -11.87
C ASN A 202 -15.10 6.14 -10.53
N VAL A 203 -14.35 6.01 -9.45
CA VAL A 203 -14.84 6.29 -8.10
C VAL A 203 -14.99 7.81 -7.91
N PRO A 204 -16.19 8.32 -7.59
CA PRO A 204 -16.38 9.74 -7.30
C PRO A 204 -15.66 10.14 -6.00
N LYS A 205 -14.43 10.65 -6.12
CA LYS A 205 -13.54 10.95 -4.98
C LYS A 205 -14.20 11.74 -3.83
N GLY A 206 -15.03 12.72 -4.15
CA GLY A 206 -15.69 13.57 -3.15
C GLY A 206 -16.68 12.82 -2.24
N SER A 207 -17.39 11.84 -2.78
CA SER A 207 -18.43 11.07 -2.05
C SER A 207 -17.99 9.67 -1.65
N GLN A 208 -17.04 9.07 -2.37
CA GLN A 208 -16.62 7.67 -2.17
C GLN A 208 -15.13 7.48 -1.88
N GLY A 209 -14.35 8.57 -1.90
CA GLY A 209 -12.96 8.56 -1.43
C GLY A 209 -12.01 7.87 -2.39
N SER A 210 -11.01 7.20 -1.82
CA SER A 210 -9.98 6.47 -2.56
C SER A 210 -9.89 5.04 -2.04
N TRP A 211 -10.22 4.05 -2.88
CA TRP A 211 -10.39 2.68 -2.42
C TRP A 211 -9.05 1.95 -2.29
N VAL A 212 -8.82 1.32 -1.13
CA VAL A 212 -7.52 0.73 -0.76
C VAL A 212 -7.56 -0.73 -0.35
N ALA A 213 -8.76 -1.30 -0.17
CA ALA A 213 -8.95 -2.71 0.10
C ALA A 213 -10.25 -3.18 -0.55
N VAL A 214 -10.26 -4.42 -1.06
CA VAL A 214 -11.43 -5.07 -1.65
C VAL A 214 -11.55 -6.52 -1.19
N CYS A 215 -12.78 -7.01 -1.04
CA CYS A 215 -13.06 -8.44 -0.88
C CYS A 215 -14.36 -8.81 -1.60
N VAL A 216 -14.65 -10.11 -1.73
CA VAL A 216 -15.89 -10.61 -2.34
C VAL A 216 -16.78 -11.19 -1.26
N ASP A 217 -18.06 -10.82 -1.26
CA ASP A 217 -19.07 -11.35 -0.34
C ASP A 217 -19.67 -12.70 -0.81
N ASP A 218 -20.53 -13.29 0.02
CA ASP A 218 -21.23 -14.56 -0.23
C ASP A 218 -22.28 -14.51 -1.37
N LYS A 219 -22.51 -13.33 -1.95
CA LYS A 219 -23.37 -13.16 -3.11
C LYS A 219 -22.57 -12.85 -4.37
N GLY A 220 -21.23 -12.81 -4.30
CA GLY A 220 -20.35 -12.51 -5.43
C GLY A 220 -20.23 -11.02 -5.77
N ARG A 221 -20.62 -10.15 -4.84
CA ARG A 221 -20.44 -8.70 -4.92
C ARG A 221 -19.09 -8.32 -4.29
N ILE A 222 -18.54 -7.20 -4.71
CA ILE A 222 -17.29 -6.67 -4.16
C ILE A 222 -17.62 -5.67 -3.06
N ILE A 223 -16.94 -5.76 -1.94
CA ILE A 223 -16.93 -4.73 -0.90
C ILE A 223 -15.58 -4.01 -0.97
N ALA A 224 -15.60 -2.69 -1.07
CA ALA A 224 -14.43 -1.82 -1.11
C ALA A 224 -14.39 -0.88 0.10
N SER A 225 -13.20 -0.61 0.64
CA SER A 225 -13.00 0.40 1.68
C SER A 225 -12.26 1.61 1.15
N ASP A 226 -12.74 2.80 1.49
CA ASP A 226 -11.96 4.02 1.29
C ASP A 226 -10.88 4.21 2.36
N GLN A 227 -9.75 4.80 1.98
CA GLN A 227 -8.63 5.07 2.89
C GLN A 227 -8.94 6.14 3.94
N GLY A 228 -9.78 7.11 3.58
CA GLY A 228 -10.19 8.23 4.42
C GLY A 228 -11.47 7.89 5.18
N ASN A 229 -12.44 8.80 5.13
CA ASN A 229 -13.62 8.79 6.01
C ASN A 229 -14.95 8.67 5.25
N LYS A 230 -14.94 8.08 4.05
CA LYS A 230 -16.12 7.96 3.19
C LYS A 230 -16.89 6.67 3.41
N GLY A 231 -16.25 5.63 3.91
CA GLY A 231 -16.86 4.41 4.42
C GLY A 231 -16.60 3.17 3.54
N LEU A 232 -17.46 2.17 3.71
CA LEU A 232 -17.46 0.95 2.90
C LEU A 232 -18.51 1.02 1.78
N PHE A 233 -18.16 0.47 0.62
CA PHE A 233 -18.99 0.47 -0.57
C PHE A 233 -19.17 -0.94 -1.11
N ARG A 234 -20.37 -1.29 -1.54
CA ARG A 234 -20.69 -2.57 -2.16
C ARG A 234 -21.00 -2.38 -3.63
N ILE A 235 -20.45 -3.26 -4.46
CA ILE A 235 -20.50 -3.19 -5.92
C ILE A 235 -20.90 -4.56 -6.46
N ASP A 236 -21.93 -4.66 -7.31
CA ASP A 236 -22.16 -5.88 -8.09
C ASP A 236 -21.49 -5.74 -9.47
N PRO A 237 -20.35 -6.41 -9.72
CA PRO A 237 -19.63 -6.25 -10.97
C PRO A 237 -20.20 -7.10 -12.12
N ARG A 238 -21.22 -7.92 -11.86
CA ARG A 238 -21.84 -8.83 -12.85
C ARG A 238 -23.00 -8.16 -13.58
N GLU A 239 -23.54 -7.07 -13.03
CA GLU A 239 -24.53 -6.25 -13.72
C GLU A 239 -23.92 -5.52 -14.92
N LYS A 240 -24.75 -5.25 -15.95
CA LYS A 240 -24.32 -4.52 -17.15
C LYS A 240 -23.92 -3.07 -16.83
N GLU A 241 -24.63 -2.47 -15.87
CA GLU A 241 -24.29 -1.17 -15.31
C GLU A 241 -23.83 -1.35 -13.87
N VAL A 242 -22.63 -0.87 -13.55
CA VAL A 242 -22.05 -1.03 -12.22
C VAL A 242 -22.76 -0.12 -11.24
N LYS A 243 -23.55 -0.71 -10.35
CA LYS A 243 -24.16 -0.01 -9.22
C LYS A 243 -23.25 -0.07 -8.01
N VAL A 244 -23.13 1.07 -7.33
CA VAL A 244 -22.33 1.20 -6.11
C VAL A 244 -23.24 1.69 -4.99
N GLU A 245 -23.33 0.89 -3.94
CA GLU A 245 -24.07 1.14 -2.72
C GLU A 245 -23.09 1.53 -1.61
N LYS A 246 -23.44 2.51 -0.77
CA LYS A 246 -22.71 2.76 0.47
C LYS A 246 -23.33 1.90 1.57
N LEU A 247 -22.51 1.13 2.27
CA LEU A 247 -22.98 0.31 3.39
C LEU A 247 -23.38 1.18 4.58
N ASN A 248 -24.49 0.82 5.23
CA ASN A 248 -25.01 1.54 6.38
C ASN A 248 -24.29 1.17 7.69
N ILE A 249 -22.96 1.32 7.70
CA ILE A 249 -22.11 1.06 8.87
C ILE A 249 -21.08 2.17 9.04
N ASN A 250 -20.78 2.56 10.28
CA ASN A 250 -19.84 3.63 10.59
C ASN A 250 -18.38 3.13 10.62
N ILE A 251 -17.94 2.51 9.53
CA ILE A 251 -16.60 1.93 9.37
C ILE A 251 -15.96 2.50 8.10
N SER A 252 -14.67 2.85 8.19
CA SER A 252 -13.86 3.49 7.14
C SER A 252 -12.38 3.18 7.37
N SER A 253 -11.50 3.56 6.44
CA SER A 253 -10.04 3.38 6.58
C SER A 253 -9.60 1.93 6.77
N ALA A 254 -10.42 0.97 6.34
CA ALA A 254 -10.05 -0.43 6.43
C ALA A 254 -9.02 -0.76 5.35
N GLN A 255 -7.93 -1.41 5.77
CA GLN A 255 -6.91 -1.90 4.86
C GLN A 255 -6.85 -3.41 4.82
N GLY A 256 -7.60 -4.10 5.69
CA GLY A 256 -7.96 -5.50 5.53
C GLY A 256 -9.48 -5.67 5.45
N LEU A 257 -9.94 -6.37 4.43
CA LEU A 257 -11.33 -6.79 4.27
C LEU A 257 -11.38 -8.27 3.93
N LEU A 258 -12.24 -9.02 4.62
CA LEU A 258 -12.46 -10.43 4.34
C LEU A 258 -13.90 -10.79 4.70
N TYR A 259 -14.68 -11.26 3.72
CA TYR A 259 -15.95 -11.91 4.03
C TYR A 259 -15.71 -13.40 4.29
N ALA A 260 -15.98 -13.86 5.50
CA ALA A 260 -15.80 -15.25 5.90
C ALA A 260 -16.71 -15.59 7.10
N HIS A 261 -17.12 -16.86 7.19
CA HIS A 261 -17.94 -17.35 8.30
C HIS A 261 -19.24 -16.56 8.53
N GLY A 262 -19.86 -16.08 7.44
CA GLY A 262 -21.12 -15.32 7.49
C GLY A 262 -20.97 -13.89 8.02
N ALA A 263 -19.75 -13.37 8.10
CA ALA A 263 -19.46 -12.03 8.59
C ALA A 263 -18.43 -11.32 7.71
N LEU A 264 -18.46 -9.98 7.72
CA LEU A 264 -17.40 -9.15 7.16
C LEU A 264 -16.39 -8.84 8.26
N TRP A 265 -15.17 -9.35 8.09
CA TRP A 265 -14.03 -9.05 8.94
C TRP A 265 -13.29 -7.85 8.37
N VAL A 266 -12.98 -6.91 9.26
CA VAL A 266 -12.38 -5.63 8.90
C VAL A 266 -11.17 -5.40 9.78
N ASN A 267 -10.02 -5.06 9.19
CA ASN A 267 -8.87 -4.56 9.93
C ASN A 267 -8.69 -3.07 9.62
N ILE A 268 -9.02 -2.24 10.60
CA ILE A 268 -9.02 -0.79 10.46
C ILE A 268 -7.60 -0.25 10.65
N ASN A 269 -7.20 0.69 9.80
CA ASN A 269 -5.97 1.45 9.96
C ASN A 269 -6.28 2.88 10.45
N GLY A 270 -5.71 3.29 11.59
CA GLY A 270 -5.86 4.62 12.15
C GLY A 270 -6.84 4.68 13.32
N LYS A 271 -7.86 5.53 13.25
CA LYS A 271 -8.83 5.69 14.34
C LYS A 271 -9.60 4.38 14.54
N ASN A 272 -9.62 3.85 15.76
CA ASN A 272 -10.14 2.52 16.09
C ASN A 272 -9.38 1.39 15.37
N ALA A 273 -8.06 1.53 15.21
CA ALA A 273 -7.21 0.52 14.59
C ALA A 273 -7.38 -0.87 15.22
N GLY A 274 -7.54 -1.89 14.39
CA GLY A 274 -7.66 -3.27 14.83
C GLY A 274 -8.77 -4.05 14.12
N VAL A 275 -9.00 -5.28 14.58
CA VAL A 275 -9.93 -6.22 13.94
C VAL A 275 -11.34 -6.07 14.50
N HIS A 276 -12.27 -5.87 13.58
CA HIS A 276 -13.71 -5.82 13.79
C HIS A 276 -14.40 -6.98 13.05
N ARG A 277 -15.52 -7.45 13.60
CA ARG A 277 -16.43 -8.39 12.93
C ARG A 277 -17.80 -7.75 12.76
N LEU A 278 -18.22 -7.62 11.51
CA LEU A 278 -19.49 -7.03 11.11
C LEU A 278 -20.48 -8.12 10.70
N THR A 279 -21.68 -8.12 11.29
CA THR A 279 -22.72 -9.14 11.05
C THR A 279 -24.05 -8.48 10.68
N ASP A 280 -24.77 -9.09 9.75
CA ASP A 280 -26.19 -8.84 9.48
C ASP A 280 -27.02 -9.74 10.41
N THR A 281 -27.70 -9.16 11.40
CA THR A 281 -28.49 -9.88 12.40
C THR A 281 -29.98 -9.92 12.09
N ASN A 282 -30.45 -9.12 11.13
CA ASN A 282 -31.88 -8.98 10.81
C ASN A 282 -32.24 -9.48 9.39
N GLY A 283 -31.25 -9.85 8.58
CA GLY A 283 -31.40 -10.38 7.22
C GLY A 283 -31.73 -9.32 6.16
N ASP A 284 -31.48 -8.04 6.43
CA ASP A 284 -31.76 -6.94 5.51
C ASP A 284 -30.64 -6.67 4.49
N ASP A 285 -29.60 -7.52 4.49
CA ASP A 285 -28.42 -7.41 3.63
C ASP A 285 -27.55 -6.19 3.96
N GLN A 286 -27.69 -5.59 5.15
CA GLN A 286 -26.77 -4.61 5.74
C GLN A 286 -26.11 -5.18 6.99
N PHE A 287 -24.94 -4.65 7.36
CA PHE A 287 -24.31 -4.99 8.61
C PHE A 287 -24.80 -4.04 9.71
N ASP A 288 -25.51 -4.55 10.71
CA ASP A 288 -26.04 -3.77 11.83
C ASP A 288 -25.28 -3.99 13.15
N LYS A 289 -24.45 -5.04 13.24
CA LYS A 289 -23.65 -5.34 14.43
C LYS A 289 -22.15 -5.22 14.16
N ASP A 290 -21.47 -4.39 14.94
CA ASP A 290 -20.00 -4.26 14.98
C ASP A 290 -19.43 -4.80 16.30
N GLU A 291 -18.57 -5.81 16.20
CA GLU A 291 -17.81 -6.35 17.33
C GLU A 291 -16.32 -6.01 17.17
N TYR A 292 -15.80 -5.15 18.06
CA TYR A 292 -14.38 -4.80 18.09
C TYR A 292 -13.57 -5.86 18.86
N LEU A 293 -12.92 -6.77 18.13
CA LEU A 293 -12.35 -8.00 18.69
C LEU A 293 -10.92 -7.86 19.18
N LYS A 294 -10.06 -7.15 18.43
CA LYS A 294 -8.66 -6.96 18.78
C LYS A 294 -8.18 -5.55 18.46
N PRO A 295 -8.14 -4.67 19.47
CA PRO A 295 -7.52 -3.36 19.34
C PRO A 295 -6.04 -3.46 18.96
N MET A 296 -5.58 -2.53 18.13
CA MET A 296 -4.19 -2.41 17.71
C MET A 296 -3.66 -1.00 17.91
N GLU A 297 -2.40 -0.92 18.32
CA GLU A 297 -1.65 0.33 18.41
C GLU A 297 -0.82 0.49 17.13
N GLY A 298 -1.30 1.27 16.17
CA GLY A 298 -0.59 1.52 14.92
C GLY A 298 -1.46 2.24 13.90
N GLY A 299 -0.82 2.79 12.87
CA GLY A 299 -1.53 3.36 11.75
C GLY A 299 -0.62 4.04 10.73
N GLY A 300 -1.22 4.61 9.69
CA GLY A 300 -0.50 5.22 8.58
C GLY A 300 -0.03 4.19 7.56
N GLU A 301 1.06 4.47 6.84
CA GLU A 301 1.49 3.64 5.71
C GLU A 301 1.94 2.22 6.13
N HIS A 302 2.44 2.05 7.36
CA HIS A 302 2.94 0.78 7.91
C HIS A 302 2.03 0.27 9.05
N GLY A 303 0.73 0.42 8.84
CA GLY A 303 -0.33 0.19 9.81
C GLY A 303 -0.83 -1.26 9.88
N PRO A 304 -2.00 -1.48 10.50
CA PRO A 304 -2.75 -2.73 10.37
C PRO A 304 -3.25 -2.87 8.92
N HIS A 305 -3.05 -4.04 8.32
CA HIS A 305 -3.38 -4.27 6.92
C HIS A 305 -4.21 -5.53 6.73
N ALA A 306 -3.88 -6.38 5.75
CA ALA A 306 -4.79 -7.37 5.21
C ALA A 306 -5.24 -8.48 6.17
N LEU A 307 -6.35 -9.12 5.76
CA LEU A 307 -6.93 -10.33 6.33
C LEU A 307 -7.06 -11.38 5.24
N VAL A 308 -6.71 -12.64 5.52
CA VAL A 308 -6.94 -13.75 4.56
C VAL A 308 -7.43 -15.00 5.28
N LEU A 309 -8.37 -15.71 4.64
CA LEU A 309 -8.86 -16.99 5.15
C LEU A 309 -7.90 -18.12 4.75
N SER A 310 -7.56 -18.96 5.71
CA SER A 310 -6.80 -20.19 5.46
C SER A 310 -7.55 -21.18 4.56
N PRO A 311 -6.85 -22.01 3.76
CA PRO A 311 -7.49 -22.97 2.85
C PRO A 311 -8.39 -24.00 3.54
N ASP A 312 -8.06 -24.37 4.79
CA ASP A 312 -8.88 -25.28 5.62
C ASP A 312 -10.09 -24.58 6.28
N LYS A 313 -10.20 -23.25 6.09
CA LYS A 313 -11.24 -22.38 6.64
C LYS A 313 -11.30 -22.41 8.16
N GLN A 314 -10.22 -22.76 8.85
CA GLN A 314 -10.22 -22.80 10.32
C GLN A 314 -9.76 -21.48 10.93
N HIS A 315 -8.81 -20.81 10.25
CA HIS A 315 -8.17 -19.60 10.76
C HIS A 315 -8.28 -18.43 9.79
N ILE A 316 -8.40 -17.24 10.34
CA ILE A 316 -8.18 -15.97 9.64
C ILE A 316 -6.80 -15.47 10.03
N TYR A 317 -5.98 -15.15 9.03
CA TYR A 317 -4.66 -14.56 9.19
C TYR A 317 -4.79 -13.04 9.10
N VAL A 318 -4.00 -12.32 9.89
CA VAL A 318 -3.99 -10.87 9.98
C VAL A 318 -2.56 -10.32 10.03
N ILE A 319 -2.36 -9.17 9.39
CA ILE A 319 -1.07 -8.49 9.25
C ILE A 319 -1.04 -7.18 10.05
N GLY A 320 0.14 -6.88 10.59
CA GLY A 320 0.55 -5.51 10.94
C GLY A 320 1.95 -5.20 10.43
N GLY A 321 2.13 -4.01 9.84
CA GLY A 321 3.46 -3.48 9.48
C GLY A 321 4.28 -3.12 10.72
N ASN A 322 5.53 -2.71 10.54
CA ASN A 322 6.44 -2.41 11.65
C ASN A 322 6.05 -1.20 12.52
N HIS A 323 5.17 -0.31 12.05
CA HIS A 323 4.56 0.75 12.88
C HIS A 323 3.28 0.31 13.59
N THR A 324 2.93 -0.97 13.48
CA THR A 324 1.85 -1.59 14.24
C THR A 324 2.44 -2.48 15.29
N LYS A 325 2.27 -2.09 16.56
CA LYS A 325 2.70 -2.91 17.69
C LYS A 325 1.93 -4.22 17.68
N LEU A 326 2.66 -5.33 17.80
CA LEU A 326 2.06 -6.66 17.91
C LEU A 326 1.10 -6.67 19.12
N PRO A 327 -0.20 -6.91 18.92
CA PRO A 327 -1.14 -7.01 20.03
C PRO A 327 -0.84 -8.27 20.84
N LYS A 328 -1.29 -8.29 22.10
CA LYS A 328 -1.19 -9.49 22.94
C LYS A 328 -1.91 -10.66 22.26
N THR A 329 -1.16 -11.74 22.01
CA THR A 329 -1.67 -13.03 21.54
C THR A 329 -1.76 -14.03 22.68
N ASP A 330 -2.56 -15.07 22.49
CA ASP A 330 -2.74 -16.16 23.47
C ASP A 330 -1.58 -17.15 23.39
N THR A 331 -1.07 -17.39 22.18
CA THR A 331 0.06 -18.27 21.89
C THR A 331 0.98 -17.67 20.83
N SER A 332 2.11 -18.34 20.57
CA SER A 332 3.05 -17.97 19.51
C SER A 332 3.79 -19.22 19.03
N VAL A 333 3.84 -19.41 17.71
CA VAL A 333 4.76 -20.39 17.09
C VAL A 333 6.16 -19.80 16.85
N VAL A 334 6.34 -18.50 17.08
CA VAL A 334 7.63 -17.82 17.10
C VAL A 334 8.16 -17.79 18.54
N PRO A 335 9.38 -18.24 18.84
CA PRO A 335 9.98 -18.06 20.17
C PRO A 335 9.97 -16.59 20.59
N THR A 336 9.51 -16.26 21.79
CA THR A 336 9.15 -14.88 22.22
C THR A 336 10.29 -14.10 22.89
N ASN A 337 11.48 -14.68 22.97
CA ASN A 337 12.71 -14.03 23.45
C ASN A 337 13.39 -13.20 22.34
N TRP A 338 12.60 -12.35 21.69
CA TRP A 338 13.06 -11.49 20.60
C TRP A 338 14.06 -10.46 21.12
N ASP A 339 15.10 -10.24 20.33
CA ASP A 339 16.00 -9.12 20.50
C ASP A 339 16.51 -8.71 19.12
N GLU A 340 17.35 -7.69 19.10
CA GLU A 340 17.92 -7.12 17.92
C GLU A 340 18.96 -8.05 17.29
N ASP A 341 19.64 -8.85 18.12
CA ASP A 341 20.70 -9.79 17.75
C ASP A 341 21.75 -9.19 16.79
N ILE A 342 22.17 -7.95 17.07
CA ILE A 342 23.18 -7.22 16.29
C ILE A 342 24.42 -7.01 17.17
N LEU A 343 25.56 -7.54 16.74
CA LEU A 343 26.85 -7.34 17.43
C LEU A 343 27.43 -5.94 17.17
N LEU A 344 27.28 -5.46 15.93
CA LEU A 344 27.85 -4.19 15.50
C LEU A 344 26.86 -3.04 15.66
N LYS A 345 27.38 -1.83 15.81
CA LYS A 345 26.55 -0.63 15.90
C LYS A 345 25.76 -0.45 14.60
N ARG A 346 24.43 -0.39 14.71
CA ARG A 346 23.56 0.03 13.61
C ARG A 346 23.62 1.54 13.40
N LEU A 347 23.44 1.95 12.17
CA LEU A 347 23.01 3.30 11.78
C LEU A 347 21.48 3.32 11.66
N PRO A 348 20.77 4.22 12.38
CA PRO A 348 19.33 4.39 12.21
C PRO A 348 19.01 4.96 10.83
N ASP A 349 17.74 4.88 10.45
CA ASP A 349 17.24 5.55 9.25
C ASP A 349 17.55 7.05 9.28
N ALA A 350 18.15 7.58 8.22
CA ALA A 350 18.63 8.96 8.16
C ALA A 350 17.50 10.02 8.19
N ARG A 351 16.27 9.63 7.85
CA ARG A 351 15.06 10.47 7.93
C ARG A 351 14.25 10.22 9.21
N GLY A 352 14.74 9.35 10.10
CA GLY A 352 14.10 9.00 11.35
C GLY A 352 12.97 7.97 11.21
N HIS A 353 12.72 7.42 10.03
CA HIS A 353 11.64 6.45 9.84
C HIS A 353 11.90 5.17 10.66
N ALA A 354 10.96 4.81 11.53
CA ALA A 354 11.06 3.67 12.44
C ALA A 354 12.29 3.67 13.37
N ALA A 355 13.01 4.80 13.55
CA ALA A 355 14.29 4.86 14.26
C ALA A 355 14.27 4.25 15.68
N ASN A 356 13.11 4.33 16.35
CA ASN A 356 12.92 3.84 17.71
C ASN A 356 12.16 2.50 17.80
N ILE A 357 11.76 1.93 16.67
CA ILE A 357 11.10 0.63 16.63
C ILE A 357 12.17 -0.46 16.78
N ARG A 358 11.82 -1.52 17.50
CA ARG A 358 12.65 -2.70 17.75
C ARG A 358 11.87 -3.96 17.37
N ALA A 359 12.52 -5.11 17.44
CA ALA A 359 11.90 -6.42 17.27
C ALA A 359 10.61 -6.51 18.12
N PRO A 360 9.56 -7.19 17.63
CA PRO A 360 9.57 -8.07 16.47
C PRO A 360 9.54 -7.32 15.13
N GLY A 361 8.95 -6.12 15.07
CA GLY A 361 8.81 -5.29 13.86
C GLY A 361 8.16 -6.00 12.68
N GLY A 362 6.91 -5.66 12.36
CA GLY A 362 6.13 -6.29 11.30
C GLY A 362 5.81 -7.75 11.62
N TRP A 363 4.54 -8.13 11.56
CA TRP A 363 4.11 -9.43 12.04
C TRP A 363 2.89 -9.96 11.29
N ILE A 364 2.76 -11.29 11.32
CA ILE A 364 1.57 -12.02 10.90
C ILE A 364 1.09 -12.83 12.10
N ALA A 365 -0.19 -12.69 12.43
CA ALA A 365 -0.89 -13.50 13.41
C ALA A 365 -2.08 -14.22 12.77
N ARG A 366 -2.67 -15.15 13.50
CA ARG A 366 -3.94 -15.79 13.11
C ARG A 366 -4.86 -15.95 14.31
N PHE A 367 -6.14 -16.13 14.03
CA PHE A 367 -7.17 -16.43 15.02
C PHE A 367 -8.25 -17.33 14.39
N ASP A 368 -9.02 -18.00 15.23
CA ASP A 368 -10.03 -18.96 14.79
C ASP A 368 -11.26 -18.25 14.18
N LYS A 369 -12.10 -19.00 13.47
CA LYS A 369 -13.36 -18.53 12.86
C LYS A 369 -14.26 -17.67 13.76
N ASP A 370 -14.14 -17.78 15.08
CA ASP A 370 -14.94 -17.04 16.07
C ASP A 370 -14.24 -15.79 16.63
N GLY A 371 -13.03 -15.44 16.16
CA GLY A 371 -12.27 -14.27 16.60
C GLY A 371 -11.37 -14.52 17.83
N LYS A 372 -11.18 -15.78 18.23
CA LYS A 372 -10.49 -16.22 19.47
C LYS A 372 -9.17 -16.93 19.16
N ASN A 373 -8.41 -17.29 20.19
CA ASN A 373 -7.20 -18.09 20.10
C ASN A 373 -6.15 -17.45 19.18
N TRP A 374 -5.76 -16.22 19.51
CA TRP A 374 -4.79 -15.48 18.74
C TRP A 374 -3.40 -16.10 18.89
N GLU A 375 -2.74 -16.35 17.76
CA GLU A 375 -1.42 -16.95 17.70
C GLU A 375 -0.51 -16.14 16.78
N THR A 376 0.66 -15.76 17.26
CA THR A 376 1.69 -15.13 16.41
C THR A 376 2.32 -16.18 15.50
N VAL A 377 2.34 -15.94 14.19
CA VAL A 377 2.80 -16.89 13.15
C VAL A 377 4.21 -16.57 12.65
N ALA A 378 4.47 -15.28 12.35
CA ALA A 378 5.74 -14.82 11.79
C ALA A 378 6.00 -13.36 12.15
N ILE A 379 7.27 -12.97 12.14
CA ILE A 379 7.74 -11.61 12.49
C ILE A 379 8.89 -11.14 11.58
N GLY A 380 9.40 -9.93 11.82
CA GLY A 380 10.63 -9.45 11.21
C GLY A 380 10.43 -8.92 9.80
N PHE A 381 9.28 -8.32 9.53
CA PHE A 381 8.97 -7.63 8.27
C PHE A 381 9.11 -6.12 8.43
N ARG A 382 9.23 -5.39 7.31
CA ARG A 382 9.11 -3.92 7.35
C ARG A 382 7.65 -3.51 7.25
N ASN A 383 7.06 -3.78 6.10
CA ASN A 383 5.69 -3.44 5.78
C ASN A 383 5.15 -4.34 4.67
N GLN A 384 4.75 -5.52 5.08
CA GLN A 384 4.10 -6.52 4.27
C GLN A 384 2.61 -6.21 4.26
N TYR A 385 2.12 -5.51 3.22
CA TYR A 385 0.77 -4.94 3.23
C TYR A 385 -0.32 -6.02 3.09
N ASP A 386 -0.05 -7.10 2.36
CA ASP A 386 -1.03 -8.15 2.08
C ASP A 386 -0.40 -9.54 1.92
N MET A 387 -1.23 -10.59 1.87
CA MET A 387 -0.85 -11.99 1.81
C MET A 387 -1.87 -12.88 1.10
N ALA A 388 -1.39 -13.96 0.50
CA ALA A 388 -2.25 -14.94 -0.15
C ALA A 388 -1.70 -16.37 -0.02
N PHE A 389 -2.61 -17.34 0.01
CA PHE A 389 -2.26 -18.76 -0.05
C PHE A 389 -2.13 -19.25 -1.49
N ASN A 390 -1.12 -20.10 -1.74
CA ASN A 390 -0.96 -20.79 -3.01
C ASN A 390 -1.80 -22.08 -3.09
N ILE A 391 -1.71 -22.78 -4.21
CA ILE A 391 -2.47 -24.03 -4.47
C ILE A 391 -2.16 -25.18 -3.50
N ASP A 392 -0.98 -25.17 -2.90
CA ASP A 392 -0.55 -26.21 -1.95
C ASP A 392 -0.93 -25.83 -0.50
N GLY A 393 -1.51 -24.66 -0.28
CA GLY A 393 -1.89 -24.12 1.02
C GLY A 393 -0.73 -23.48 1.79
N GLU A 394 0.26 -22.95 1.07
CA GLU A 394 1.40 -22.23 1.63
C GLU A 394 1.17 -20.71 1.55
N LEU A 395 1.52 -19.98 2.60
CA LEU A 395 1.26 -18.55 2.72
C LEU A 395 2.40 -17.74 2.11
N PHE A 396 2.07 -16.69 1.38
CA PHE A 396 3.03 -15.74 0.81
C PHE A 396 2.64 -14.31 1.14
N SER A 397 3.63 -13.45 1.35
CA SER A 397 3.42 -12.02 1.59
C SER A 397 4.49 -11.18 0.89
N TYR A 398 4.15 -9.94 0.56
CA TYR A 398 4.99 -9.02 -0.21
C TYR A 398 5.43 -7.84 0.67
N ASP A 399 6.71 -7.80 1.03
CA ASP A 399 7.28 -6.86 2.00
C ASP A 399 7.99 -5.67 1.33
N ALA A 400 7.93 -4.51 1.99
CA ALA A 400 8.51 -3.27 1.52
C ALA A 400 10.03 -3.29 1.51
N ASP A 401 10.61 -2.48 0.62
CA ASP A 401 12.05 -2.31 0.50
C ASP A 401 12.60 -1.47 1.65
N MET A 402 13.86 -1.07 1.57
CA MET A 402 14.39 0.04 2.36
C MET A 402 14.88 1.11 1.39
N GLU A 403 13.95 1.90 0.85
CA GLU A 403 14.17 2.85 -0.25
C GLU A 403 15.32 3.83 0.03
N TRP A 404 15.55 4.16 1.30
CA TRP A 404 16.64 5.05 1.72
C TRP A 404 18.04 4.45 1.61
N ASP A 405 18.14 3.13 1.50
CA ASP A 405 19.39 2.41 1.27
C ASP A 405 19.65 2.15 -0.22
N ALA A 406 18.79 2.62 -1.14
CA ALA A 406 18.96 2.38 -2.57
C ALA A 406 20.35 2.79 -3.07
N GLY A 407 21.01 1.88 -3.79
CA GLY A 407 22.38 2.07 -4.29
C GLY A 407 23.49 1.68 -3.30
N THR A 408 23.17 1.33 -2.05
CA THR A 408 24.14 0.80 -1.09
C THR A 408 24.28 -0.73 -1.18
N PRO A 409 25.42 -1.31 -0.77
CA PRO A 409 25.62 -2.77 -0.75
C PRO A 409 24.63 -3.53 0.16
N TRP A 410 23.99 -2.83 1.10
CA TRP A 410 23.00 -3.41 2.02
C TRP A 410 21.57 -3.09 1.62
N TYR A 411 21.31 -2.49 0.45
CA TYR A 411 19.94 -2.27 -0.02
C TYR A 411 19.12 -3.57 0.02
N ARG A 412 17.90 -3.49 0.55
CA ARG A 412 16.93 -4.59 0.59
C ARG A 412 15.76 -4.16 -0.31
N PRO A 413 15.57 -4.76 -1.50
CA PRO A 413 14.44 -4.46 -2.37
C PRO A 413 13.12 -4.93 -1.73
N THR A 414 12.00 -4.70 -2.40
CA THR A 414 10.72 -5.34 -2.08
C THR A 414 10.82 -6.83 -2.41
N ARG A 415 10.11 -7.66 -1.63
CA ARG A 415 10.37 -9.12 -1.64
C ARG A 415 9.12 -9.94 -1.43
N LEU A 416 9.03 -11.04 -2.18
CA LEU A 416 8.06 -12.07 -1.92
C LEU A 416 8.64 -13.08 -0.92
N TYR A 417 7.98 -13.24 0.23
CA TYR A 417 8.33 -14.23 1.23
C TYR A 417 7.37 -15.42 1.18
N HIS A 418 7.91 -16.63 1.32
CA HIS A 418 7.16 -17.81 1.72
C HIS A 418 7.10 -17.83 3.25
N VAL A 419 5.91 -17.62 3.81
CA VAL A 419 5.68 -17.45 5.25
C VAL A 419 5.41 -18.81 5.88
N THR A 420 6.45 -19.41 6.45
CA THR A 420 6.38 -20.68 7.19
C THR A 420 6.18 -20.46 8.69
N SER A 421 5.78 -21.49 9.42
CA SER A 421 5.53 -21.38 10.87
C SER A 421 6.79 -20.97 11.64
N GLY A 422 6.64 -19.99 12.54
CA GLY A 422 7.71 -19.53 13.41
C GLY A 422 8.75 -18.63 12.75
N ALA A 423 8.50 -18.14 11.53
CA ALA A 423 9.47 -17.36 10.75
C ALA A 423 9.85 -16.00 11.39
N ASP A 424 11.13 -15.64 11.32
CA ASP A 424 11.63 -14.26 11.46
C ASP A 424 12.33 -13.89 10.14
N PHE A 425 11.95 -12.76 9.52
CA PHE A 425 12.53 -12.27 8.26
C PHE A 425 13.64 -11.22 8.47
N GLY A 426 14.02 -11.00 9.73
CA GLY A 426 15.23 -10.29 10.12
C GLY A 426 15.16 -8.79 9.91
N TRP A 427 13.97 -8.19 9.74
CA TRP A 427 13.84 -6.74 9.75
C TRP A 427 14.26 -6.21 11.13
N ARG A 428 15.19 -5.25 11.12
CA ARG A 428 15.55 -4.43 12.26
C ARG A 428 15.81 -3.03 11.72
N THR A 429 15.61 -2.03 12.56
CA THR A 429 15.66 -0.63 12.15
C THR A 429 17.00 -0.21 11.52
N GLY A 430 16.91 0.53 10.41
CA GLY A 430 18.05 1.07 9.67
C GLY A 430 18.95 -0.01 9.09
N THR A 431 20.26 0.18 9.21
CA THR A 431 21.28 -0.80 8.77
C THR A 431 21.36 -2.05 9.65
N GLY A 432 20.54 -2.13 10.71
CA GLY A 432 20.51 -3.27 11.62
C GLY A 432 19.85 -4.52 11.07
N LYS A 433 19.15 -4.42 9.93
CA LYS A 433 18.50 -5.56 9.27
C LYS A 433 19.46 -6.72 9.05
N TRP A 434 18.99 -7.93 9.27
CA TRP A 434 19.83 -9.11 9.19
C TRP A 434 20.17 -9.48 7.74
N PRO A 435 21.43 -9.92 7.49
CA PRO A 435 21.80 -10.56 6.24
C PRO A 435 21.01 -11.86 6.01
N GLN A 436 20.56 -12.11 4.78
CA GLN A 436 19.71 -13.26 4.43
C GLN A 436 20.36 -14.64 4.67
N TRP A 437 21.68 -14.68 4.77
CA TRP A 437 22.43 -15.90 5.05
C TRP A 437 22.42 -16.30 6.52
N PHE A 438 22.00 -15.41 7.44
CA PHE A 438 21.88 -15.74 8.87
C PHE A 438 20.98 -16.97 9.06
N PRO A 439 21.43 -18.03 9.75
CA PRO A 439 20.63 -19.23 9.98
C PRO A 439 19.37 -18.95 10.79
N ASP A 440 19.36 -17.90 11.61
CA ASP A 440 18.28 -17.47 12.50
C ASP A 440 17.24 -16.55 11.84
N MET A 441 17.25 -16.41 10.50
CA MET A 441 16.09 -15.94 9.72
C MET A 441 15.78 -16.84 8.50
N LEU A 442 14.68 -16.58 7.79
CA LEU A 442 14.34 -17.22 6.50
C LEU A 442 14.48 -16.26 5.31
N PRO A 443 15.07 -16.69 4.17
CA PRO A 443 15.26 -15.84 3.01
C PRO A 443 13.94 -15.63 2.23
N PRO A 444 13.85 -14.59 1.39
CA PRO A 444 12.73 -14.44 0.46
C PRO A 444 12.74 -15.51 -0.62
N ALA A 445 11.57 -15.78 -1.19
CA ALA A 445 11.42 -16.59 -2.39
C ALA A 445 11.86 -15.83 -3.66
N TYR A 446 11.76 -14.49 -3.64
CA TYR A 446 12.14 -13.62 -4.76
C TYR A 446 12.36 -12.17 -4.33
N ASP A 447 13.42 -11.54 -4.86
CA ASP A 447 13.70 -10.09 -4.74
C ASP A 447 13.17 -9.37 -5.99
N ILE A 448 12.18 -8.49 -5.83
CA ILE A 448 11.47 -7.85 -6.97
C ILE A 448 12.19 -6.60 -7.46
N GLY A 449 12.58 -5.70 -6.55
CA GLY A 449 13.21 -4.42 -6.88
C GLY A 449 12.71 -3.28 -5.99
N PRO A 450 12.97 -2.02 -6.33
CA PRO A 450 12.33 -0.90 -5.65
C PRO A 450 10.81 -0.92 -5.90
N GLY A 451 10.03 -0.46 -4.93
CA GLY A 451 8.58 -0.52 -5.02
C GLY A 451 7.85 -0.03 -3.77
N SER A 452 6.53 -0.12 -3.82
CA SER A 452 5.63 0.13 -2.68
C SER A 452 4.58 -0.98 -2.66
N PRO A 453 4.81 -2.06 -1.90
CA PRO A 453 3.87 -3.17 -1.79
C PRO A 453 2.50 -2.73 -1.29
N VAL A 454 1.47 -3.26 -1.94
CA VAL A 454 0.07 -3.11 -1.55
C VAL A 454 -0.58 -4.50 -1.63
N GLY A 455 -1.68 -4.68 -2.39
CA GLY A 455 -2.38 -5.96 -2.50
C GLY A 455 -1.52 -7.16 -2.92
N VAL A 456 -1.92 -8.34 -2.42
CA VAL A 456 -1.37 -9.65 -2.74
C VAL A 456 -2.53 -10.62 -2.89
N THR A 457 -2.73 -11.15 -4.09
CA THR A 457 -3.89 -12.02 -4.36
C THR A 457 -3.47 -13.35 -4.97
N SER A 458 -4.23 -14.41 -4.66
CA SER A 458 -4.02 -15.73 -5.26
C SER A 458 -4.76 -15.82 -6.59
N GLY A 459 -4.15 -16.40 -7.62
CA GLY A 459 -4.85 -16.69 -8.89
C GLY A 459 -5.91 -17.78 -8.83
N LEU A 460 -6.03 -18.48 -7.69
CA LEU A 460 -6.91 -19.62 -7.55
C LEU A 460 -8.38 -19.21 -7.71
N GLY A 461 -9.14 -20.07 -8.41
CA GLY A 461 -10.54 -19.82 -8.75
C GLY A 461 -10.73 -18.96 -10.01
N ALA A 462 -9.67 -18.34 -10.54
CA ALA A 462 -9.78 -17.54 -11.76
C ALA A 462 -10.00 -18.43 -12.99
N LYS A 463 -10.81 -17.96 -13.94
CA LYS A 463 -10.92 -18.55 -15.29
C LYS A 463 -9.75 -18.10 -16.15
N PHE A 464 -8.53 -18.29 -15.65
CA PHE A 464 -7.28 -17.98 -16.33
C PHE A 464 -6.56 -19.27 -16.74
N PRO A 465 -5.55 -19.22 -17.62
CA PRO A 465 -4.73 -20.40 -17.92
C PRO A 465 -4.03 -20.94 -16.66
N ALA A 466 -3.72 -22.23 -16.68
CA ALA A 466 -3.24 -22.94 -15.49
C ALA A 466 -2.02 -22.28 -14.79
N LYS A 467 -1.09 -21.67 -15.54
CA LYS A 467 0.06 -20.96 -14.95
C LYS A 467 -0.36 -19.74 -14.13
N TYR A 468 -1.36 -19.01 -14.58
CA TYR A 468 -1.88 -17.80 -13.93
C TYR A 468 -2.82 -18.12 -12.76
N GLN A 469 -3.53 -19.25 -12.81
CA GLN A 469 -4.27 -19.74 -11.64
C GLN A 469 -3.35 -20.10 -10.47
N LYS A 470 -2.14 -20.59 -10.76
CA LYS A 470 -1.15 -20.99 -9.74
C LYS A 470 -0.25 -19.84 -9.26
N ALA A 471 -0.38 -18.65 -9.84
CA ALA A 471 0.45 -17.51 -9.49
C ALA A 471 -0.03 -16.82 -8.21
N ILE A 472 0.90 -16.20 -7.50
CA ILE A 472 0.61 -15.15 -6.52
C ILE A 472 0.83 -13.81 -7.20
N TYR A 473 -0.13 -12.90 -7.11
CA TYR A 473 -0.04 -11.58 -7.73
C TYR A 473 0.38 -10.57 -6.68
N CYS A 474 1.45 -9.82 -6.94
CA CYS A 474 1.94 -8.76 -6.06
C CYS A 474 1.73 -7.40 -6.73
N LEU A 475 0.99 -6.52 -6.09
CA LEU A 475 0.66 -5.19 -6.60
C LEU A 475 1.64 -4.16 -6.04
N ASP A 476 2.05 -3.24 -6.92
CA ASP A 476 2.97 -2.16 -6.61
C ASP A 476 2.30 -0.80 -6.86
N TRP A 477 2.23 0.03 -5.82
CA TRP A 477 1.64 1.36 -5.91
C TRP A 477 2.51 2.34 -6.70
N THR A 478 3.82 2.36 -6.44
CA THR A 478 4.76 3.37 -6.98
C THR A 478 4.86 3.32 -8.51
N TYR A 479 5.04 2.12 -9.04
CA TYR A 479 5.26 1.87 -10.47
C TYR A 479 4.00 1.41 -11.19
N GLY A 480 2.91 1.15 -10.46
CA GLY A 480 1.64 0.76 -11.04
C GLY A 480 1.70 -0.56 -11.77
N THR A 481 2.29 -1.55 -11.11
CA THR A 481 2.57 -2.86 -11.69
C THR A 481 1.98 -3.95 -10.82
N MET A 482 1.19 -4.83 -11.44
CA MET A 482 0.79 -6.11 -10.89
C MET A 482 1.72 -7.17 -11.45
N SER A 483 2.51 -7.78 -10.58
CA SER A 483 3.44 -8.84 -10.95
C SER A 483 2.79 -10.20 -10.69
N ALA A 484 2.71 -11.07 -11.70
CA ALA A 484 2.40 -12.48 -11.51
C ALA A 484 3.69 -13.22 -11.10
N MET A 485 3.69 -13.79 -9.91
CA MET A 485 4.79 -14.55 -9.33
C MET A 485 4.51 -16.05 -9.53
N PHE A 486 5.20 -16.66 -10.49
CA PHE A 486 5.11 -18.08 -10.77
C PHE A 486 5.99 -18.87 -9.81
N LEU A 487 5.38 -19.47 -8.80
CA LEU A 487 6.07 -20.22 -7.77
C LEU A 487 6.65 -21.54 -8.30
N LYS A 488 7.91 -21.82 -7.99
CA LYS A 488 8.62 -23.06 -8.31
C LYS A 488 9.01 -23.77 -7.01
N PRO A 489 8.45 -24.95 -6.71
CA PRO A 489 8.86 -25.73 -5.54
C PRO A 489 10.37 -25.97 -5.51
N ALA A 490 11.00 -25.69 -4.37
CA ALA A 490 12.43 -25.88 -4.14
C ALA A 490 12.61 -26.44 -2.71
N GLY A 491 12.79 -27.75 -2.63
CA GLY A 491 12.73 -28.49 -1.36
C GLY A 491 11.42 -28.24 -0.61
N ALA A 492 11.49 -27.92 0.67
CA ALA A 492 10.32 -27.63 1.52
C ALA A 492 9.76 -26.19 1.36
N SER A 493 10.27 -25.43 0.39
CA SER A 493 9.92 -24.03 0.13
C SER A 493 9.78 -23.77 -1.37
N TYR A 494 9.91 -22.50 -1.80
CA TYR A 494 9.71 -22.06 -3.17
C TYR A 494 10.76 -21.03 -3.58
N THR A 495 11.10 -21.06 -4.86
CA THR A 495 11.60 -19.90 -5.61
C THR A 495 10.46 -19.35 -6.48
N ALA A 496 10.67 -18.24 -7.18
CA ALA A 496 9.67 -17.74 -8.12
C ALA A 496 10.30 -17.18 -9.41
N GLU A 497 9.46 -17.03 -10.43
CA GLU A 497 9.73 -16.18 -11.59
C GLU A 497 8.67 -15.09 -11.67
N ARG A 498 9.07 -13.90 -12.13
CA ARG A 498 8.20 -12.73 -12.23
C ARG A 498 7.81 -12.45 -13.67
N GLU A 499 6.53 -12.19 -13.90
CA GLU A 499 5.99 -11.60 -15.13
C GLU A 499 5.19 -10.35 -14.77
N GLU A 500 5.38 -9.25 -15.51
CA GLU A 500 4.50 -8.08 -15.40
C GLU A 500 3.15 -8.44 -16.05
N PHE A 501 2.14 -8.60 -15.20
CA PHE A 501 0.82 -9.07 -15.61
C PHE A 501 -0.07 -7.91 -16.10
N VAL A 502 -0.09 -6.83 -15.32
CA VAL A 502 -0.72 -5.55 -15.67
C VAL A 502 0.28 -4.48 -15.29
N ALA A 503 0.61 -3.55 -16.17
CA ALA A 503 1.50 -2.45 -15.83
C ALA A 503 1.11 -1.15 -16.54
N SER A 504 1.10 -0.05 -15.78
CA SER A 504 1.03 1.32 -16.29
C SER A 504 1.60 2.26 -15.23
N SER A 505 2.52 3.12 -15.63
CA SER A 505 3.12 4.14 -14.76
C SER A 505 2.10 5.17 -14.21
N GLN A 506 0.89 5.17 -14.76
CA GLN A 506 -0.22 6.05 -14.41
C GLN A 506 -1.20 5.40 -13.41
N MET A 507 -1.11 4.07 -13.21
CA MET A 507 -2.05 3.34 -12.36
C MET A 507 -1.47 3.09 -10.97
N ARG A 508 -1.82 3.90 -9.98
CA ARG A 508 -1.44 3.64 -8.59
C ARG A 508 -2.26 2.49 -8.02
N MET A 509 -1.82 1.25 -8.20
CA MET A 509 -2.57 0.05 -7.75
C MET A 509 -2.75 0.05 -6.24
N THR A 510 -3.84 -0.54 -5.76
CA THR A 510 -4.10 -0.68 -4.31
C THR A 510 -4.39 -2.11 -3.91
N ASP A 511 -5.38 -2.76 -4.50
CA ASP A 511 -5.75 -4.12 -4.09
C ASP A 511 -6.37 -4.92 -5.23
N ALA A 512 -6.44 -6.25 -5.10
CA ALA A 512 -7.05 -7.15 -6.07
C ALA A 512 -7.69 -8.39 -5.44
N VAL A 513 -8.75 -8.88 -6.09
CA VAL A 513 -9.46 -10.10 -5.67
C VAL A 513 -9.91 -10.92 -6.88
N ILE A 514 -9.84 -12.24 -6.77
CA ILE A 514 -10.52 -13.16 -7.70
C ILE A 514 -11.95 -13.35 -7.23
N ASN A 515 -12.92 -13.07 -8.09
CA ASN A 515 -14.32 -13.34 -7.80
C ASN A 515 -14.66 -14.80 -8.16
N PRO A 516 -14.99 -15.66 -7.18
CA PRO A 516 -15.23 -17.09 -7.45
C PRO A 516 -16.53 -17.34 -8.25
N TYR A 517 -17.43 -16.35 -8.38
CA TYR A 517 -18.71 -16.50 -9.07
C TYR A 517 -18.56 -16.38 -10.59
N ASP A 518 -17.69 -15.50 -11.06
CA ASP A 518 -17.44 -15.31 -12.49
C ASP A 518 -16.04 -15.78 -12.93
N GLY A 519 -15.10 -15.93 -12.00
CA GLY A 519 -13.70 -16.29 -12.22
C GLY A 519 -12.85 -15.15 -12.79
N ALA A 520 -13.31 -13.90 -12.74
CA ALA A 520 -12.53 -12.74 -13.15
C ALA A 520 -11.68 -12.20 -11.97
N MET A 521 -10.60 -11.50 -12.30
CA MET A 521 -9.86 -10.71 -11.33
C MET A 521 -10.39 -9.28 -11.34
N TYR A 522 -10.57 -8.71 -10.17
CA TYR A 522 -10.91 -7.30 -9.99
C TYR A 522 -9.77 -6.63 -9.26
N TYR A 523 -9.39 -5.42 -9.69
CA TYR A 523 -8.36 -4.67 -8.99
C TYR A 523 -8.72 -3.19 -8.92
N THR A 524 -8.23 -2.53 -7.88
CA THR A 524 -8.41 -1.11 -7.65
C THR A 524 -7.11 -0.34 -7.85
N VAL A 525 -7.27 0.92 -8.23
CA VAL A 525 -6.21 1.94 -8.21
C VAL A 525 -6.64 3.09 -7.30
N GLY A 526 -5.71 3.90 -6.80
CA GLY A 526 -5.96 4.99 -5.88
C GLY A 526 -4.92 5.06 -4.78
N GLY A 527 -5.38 5.16 -3.53
CA GLY A 527 -4.54 5.32 -2.35
C GLY A 527 -3.94 6.72 -2.23
N ARG A 528 -3.52 7.09 -1.01
CA ARG A 528 -3.00 8.41 -0.64
C ARG A 528 -3.91 9.57 -1.09
N GLY A 529 -5.23 9.36 -1.01
CA GLY A 529 -6.23 10.30 -1.50
C GLY A 529 -6.26 10.50 -3.02
N GLY A 530 -5.57 9.68 -3.81
CA GLY A 530 -5.57 9.71 -5.26
C GLY A 530 -6.91 9.35 -5.89
N GLN A 531 -7.09 9.64 -7.18
CA GLN A 531 -8.27 9.23 -7.94
C GLN A 531 -8.36 7.71 -7.98
N SER A 532 -9.51 7.17 -7.60
CA SER A 532 -9.73 5.72 -7.52
C SER A 532 -10.57 5.20 -8.69
N ALA A 533 -10.36 3.94 -9.06
CA ALA A 533 -11.14 3.24 -10.06
C ALA A 533 -11.12 1.73 -9.81
N LEU A 534 -12.19 1.05 -10.25
CA LEU A 534 -12.32 -0.41 -10.26
C LEU A 534 -12.15 -0.93 -11.69
N HIS A 535 -11.26 -1.90 -11.85
CA HIS A 535 -10.98 -2.57 -13.10
C HIS A 535 -11.28 -4.08 -13.01
N ARG A 536 -11.59 -4.69 -14.15
CA ARG A 536 -11.78 -6.14 -14.31
C ARG A 536 -10.83 -6.71 -15.34
N VAL A 537 -10.13 -7.79 -14.99
CA VAL A 537 -9.25 -8.55 -15.88
C VAL A 537 -9.88 -9.90 -16.20
N THR A 538 -9.94 -10.21 -17.50
CA THR A 538 -10.45 -11.49 -18.02
C THR A 538 -9.46 -12.08 -19.03
N TYR A 539 -9.46 -13.40 -19.15
CA TYR A 539 -8.73 -14.10 -20.21
C TYR A 539 -9.62 -14.23 -21.45
N VAL A 540 -9.12 -13.76 -22.59
CA VAL A 540 -9.79 -13.79 -23.91
C VAL A 540 -9.04 -14.65 -24.93
N GLY A 541 -7.98 -15.33 -24.49
CA GLY A 541 -7.22 -16.26 -25.32
C GLY A 541 -7.89 -17.64 -25.47
N LYS A 542 -7.14 -18.59 -26.03
CA LYS A 542 -7.63 -19.93 -26.39
C LYS A 542 -7.15 -21.05 -25.45
N GLU A 543 -6.25 -20.77 -24.51
CA GLU A 543 -5.76 -21.78 -23.57
C GLU A 543 -6.86 -22.21 -22.58
N SER A 544 -6.71 -23.42 -22.03
CA SER A 544 -7.69 -23.96 -21.09
C SER A 544 -7.71 -23.19 -19.78
N THR A 545 -8.92 -22.83 -19.35
CA THR A 545 -9.20 -22.16 -18.06
C THR A 545 -9.83 -23.09 -17.03
N LYS A 546 -9.74 -24.42 -17.24
CA LYS A 546 -10.24 -25.41 -16.29
C LYS A 546 -9.53 -25.25 -14.93
N PRO A 547 -10.23 -25.46 -13.80
CA PRO A 547 -9.62 -25.37 -12.48
C PRO A 547 -8.38 -26.25 -12.33
N VAL A 548 -7.30 -25.67 -11.83
CA VAL A 548 -6.07 -26.39 -11.50
C VAL A 548 -6.24 -27.26 -10.25
N LYS A 549 -5.52 -28.37 -10.19
CA LYS A 549 -5.46 -29.26 -9.02
C LYS A 549 -4.14 -29.09 -8.28
N ALA A 550 -4.20 -29.22 -6.95
CA ALA A 550 -3.01 -29.31 -6.10
C ALA A 550 -2.25 -30.60 -6.42
N LYS A 551 -1.01 -30.47 -6.94
CA LYS A 551 -0.04 -31.56 -7.14
C LYS A 551 1.32 -30.98 -7.58
N SER A 552 1.96 -30.19 -6.73
CA SER A 552 3.28 -29.66 -7.05
C SER A 552 4.41 -30.61 -6.61
N ALA A 553 5.58 -30.48 -7.23
CA ALA A 553 6.79 -31.21 -6.84
C ALA A 553 7.19 -30.91 -5.39
N ASN A 554 8.04 -31.76 -4.80
CA ASN A 554 8.57 -31.62 -3.44
C ASN A 554 7.50 -31.62 -2.32
N ALA A 555 6.34 -32.21 -2.57
CA ALA A 555 5.29 -32.37 -1.56
C ALA A 555 5.76 -33.19 -0.34
N ALA A 556 6.69 -34.14 -0.54
CA ALA A 556 7.28 -34.92 0.54
C ALA A 556 8.10 -34.03 1.50
N ASP A 557 8.95 -33.15 0.97
CA ASP A 557 9.75 -32.23 1.79
C ASP A 557 8.88 -31.24 2.56
N ARG A 558 7.85 -30.69 1.91
CA ARG A 558 6.85 -29.85 2.61
C ARG A 558 6.10 -30.63 3.68
N LYS A 559 5.79 -31.90 3.46
CA LYS A 559 5.18 -32.75 4.49
C LYS A 559 6.12 -32.96 5.68
N ILE A 560 7.42 -33.15 5.46
CA ILE A 560 8.42 -33.20 6.54
C ILE A 560 8.40 -31.88 7.32
N ARG A 561 8.50 -30.74 6.64
CA ARG A 561 8.43 -29.42 7.30
C ARG A 561 7.15 -29.26 8.12
N ARG A 562 5.98 -29.50 7.54
CA ARG A 562 4.69 -29.35 8.24
C ARG A 562 4.55 -30.26 9.46
N ASN A 563 5.10 -31.48 9.40
CA ASN A 563 5.14 -32.38 10.55
C ASN A 563 6.01 -31.82 11.69
N LEU A 564 7.09 -31.09 11.37
CA LEU A 564 7.90 -30.38 12.36
C LEU A 564 7.18 -29.13 12.87
N GLU A 565 6.52 -28.38 11.99
CA GLU A 565 5.73 -27.19 12.35
C GLU A 565 4.57 -27.52 13.31
N ALA A 566 3.99 -28.73 13.20
CA ALA A 566 2.99 -29.22 14.16
C ALA A 566 3.54 -29.38 15.60
N LEU A 567 4.86 -29.37 15.77
CA LEU A 567 5.54 -29.40 17.06
C LEU A 567 5.86 -27.98 17.59
N HIS A 568 5.55 -26.91 16.85
CA HIS A 568 5.85 -25.53 17.24
C HIS A 568 4.91 -25.03 18.35
N LYS A 569 5.07 -25.59 19.55
CA LYS A 569 4.37 -25.17 20.76
C LYS A 569 5.13 -25.64 21.99
N PRO A 570 4.98 -24.95 23.14
CA PRO A 570 5.55 -25.42 24.40
C PRO A 570 5.05 -26.83 24.77
N GLU A 571 5.86 -27.56 25.54
CA GLU A 571 5.52 -28.85 26.15
C GLU A 571 5.04 -29.91 25.14
N SER A 572 5.59 -29.88 23.93
CA SER A 572 5.17 -30.76 22.84
C SER A 572 5.81 -32.14 22.99
N ILE A 573 4.98 -33.17 23.15
CA ILE A 573 5.42 -34.54 23.47
C ILE A 573 6.44 -35.06 22.45
N ASN A 574 7.64 -35.37 22.96
CA ASN A 574 8.79 -35.88 22.21
C ASN A 574 9.26 -34.94 21.08
N ALA A 575 9.01 -33.63 21.18
CA ALA A 575 9.38 -32.68 20.13
C ALA A 575 10.89 -32.67 19.86
N VAL A 576 11.72 -32.59 20.90
CA VAL A 576 13.18 -32.65 20.78
C VAL A 576 13.61 -33.92 20.04
N ALA A 577 13.14 -35.09 20.46
CA ALA A 577 13.51 -36.36 19.84
C ALA A 577 13.07 -36.47 18.37
N LYS A 578 11.86 -36.01 18.03
CA LYS A 578 11.32 -36.04 16.66
C LYS A 578 12.04 -35.05 15.72
N ALA A 579 12.38 -33.87 16.24
CA ALA A 579 13.00 -32.80 15.47
C ALA A 579 14.51 -33.00 15.27
N TRP A 580 15.22 -33.59 16.24
CA TRP A 580 16.68 -33.62 16.27
C TRP A 580 17.33 -34.15 14.99
N LYS A 581 16.79 -35.23 14.43
CA LYS A 581 17.33 -35.88 13.22
C LYS A 581 17.25 -35.00 11.96
N TYR A 582 16.51 -33.89 12.02
CA TYR A 582 16.35 -32.95 10.91
C TYR A 582 17.18 -31.67 11.08
N LEU A 583 17.88 -31.49 12.21
CA LEU A 583 18.76 -30.33 12.43
C LEU A 583 19.94 -30.30 11.45
N GLY A 584 20.38 -31.45 10.95
CA GLY A 584 21.41 -31.57 9.90
C GLY A 584 20.87 -31.67 8.47
N HIS A 585 19.57 -31.49 8.23
CA HIS A 585 18.96 -31.73 6.92
C HIS A 585 19.50 -30.79 5.84
N ASN A 586 19.64 -31.24 4.58
CA ASN A 586 20.17 -30.39 3.49
C ASN A 586 19.28 -29.17 3.18
N ASP A 587 17.96 -29.33 3.30
CA ASP A 587 16.99 -28.24 3.14
C ASP A 587 16.93 -27.32 4.36
N ARG A 588 17.18 -26.01 4.16
CA ARG A 588 17.19 -24.97 5.20
C ARG A 588 15.84 -24.78 5.89
N HIS A 589 14.72 -24.92 5.19
CA HIS A 589 13.39 -24.73 5.78
C HIS A 589 12.98 -25.92 6.65
N ILE A 590 13.48 -27.12 6.34
CA ILE A 590 13.36 -28.29 7.24
C ILE A 590 14.24 -28.10 8.48
N ARG A 591 15.49 -27.64 8.33
CA ARG A 591 16.35 -27.29 9.49
C ARG A 591 15.71 -26.21 10.36
N TRP A 592 15.12 -25.19 9.74
CA TRP A 592 14.38 -24.13 10.44
C TRP A 592 13.26 -24.69 11.30
N ALA A 593 12.34 -25.45 10.71
CA ALA A 593 11.20 -26.01 11.45
C ALA A 593 11.67 -26.97 12.56
N ALA A 594 12.72 -27.76 12.31
CA ALA A 594 13.33 -28.58 13.35
C ALA A 594 13.90 -27.73 14.51
N ARG A 595 14.59 -26.64 14.19
CA ARG A 595 15.16 -25.73 15.20
C ARG A 595 14.07 -25.05 16.02
N ILE A 596 13.02 -24.51 15.40
CA ILE A 596 11.92 -23.87 16.11
C ILE A 596 11.18 -24.86 17.01
N ALA A 597 10.96 -26.10 16.56
CA ALA A 597 10.38 -27.15 17.38
C ALA A 597 11.20 -27.43 18.66
N VAL A 598 12.53 -27.33 18.60
CA VAL A 598 13.45 -27.47 19.74
C VAL A 598 13.46 -26.20 20.60
N GLU A 599 13.54 -25.01 19.99
CA GLU A 599 13.60 -23.72 20.70
C GLU A 599 12.36 -23.43 21.55
N LEU A 600 11.21 -24.01 21.20
CA LEU A 600 9.97 -23.90 21.96
C LEU A 600 9.87 -24.88 23.14
N GLN A 601 10.87 -25.76 23.34
CA GLN A 601 10.97 -26.61 24.53
C GLN A 601 11.99 -26.04 25.53
N PRO A 602 11.85 -26.31 26.83
CA PRO A 602 12.81 -25.89 27.85
C PRO A 602 14.25 -26.31 27.48
N ALA A 603 15.18 -25.35 27.50
CA ALA A 603 16.58 -25.59 27.12
C ALA A 603 17.25 -26.70 27.94
N SER A 604 16.85 -26.87 29.19
CA SER A 604 17.32 -27.93 30.09
C SER A 604 17.08 -29.35 29.55
N GLU A 605 16.10 -29.55 28.67
CA GLU A 605 15.80 -30.86 28.08
C GLU A 605 16.80 -31.27 26.99
N TRP A 606 17.50 -30.31 26.38
CA TRP A 606 18.26 -30.56 25.15
C TRP A 606 19.63 -29.89 25.07
N GLN A 607 19.99 -29.03 26.03
CA GLN A 607 21.28 -28.31 26.04
C GLN A 607 22.49 -29.26 25.99
N ASP A 608 22.49 -30.34 26.77
CA ASP A 608 23.63 -31.27 26.82
C ASP A 608 23.76 -32.04 25.49
N LYS A 609 22.61 -32.33 24.86
CA LYS A 609 22.56 -32.94 23.54
C LYS A 609 23.10 -31.99 22.46
N ALA A 610 22.75 -30.70 22.51
CA ALA A 610 23.28 -29.69 21.59
C ALA A 610 24.79 -29.55 21.73
N LEU A 611 25.29 -29.49 22.97
CA LEU A 611 26.71 -29.39 23.29
C LEU A 611 27.50 -30.65 22.88
N ALA A 612 26.86 -31.82 22.81
CA ALA A 612 27.48 -33.09 22.43
C ALA A 612 27.37 -33.44 20.93
N GLU A 613 26.51 -32.77 20.15
CA GLU A 613 26.29 -33.04 18.73
C GLU A 613 27.59 -32.96 17.92
N LYS A 614 27.76 -33.90 16.99
CA LYS A 614 29.01 -34.11 16.22
C LYS A 614 28.81 -33.91 14.72
N ASP A 615 27.61 -34.09 14.18
CA ASP A 615 27.35 -33.75 12.77
C ASP A 615 27.46 -32.24 12.58
N SER A 616 28.33 -31.78 11.69
CA SER A 616 28.67 -30.35 11.60
C SER A 616 27.45 -29.46 11.34
N GLN A 617 26.51 -29.88 10.49
CA GLN A 617 25.32 -29.07 10.18
C GLN A 617 24.29 -29.12 11.32
N ALA A 618 24.10 -30.28 11.95
CA ALA A 618 23.24 -30.42 13.11
C ALA A 618 23.78 -29.63 14.31
N SER A 619 25.10 -29.67 14.57
CA SER A 619 25.76 -28.89 15.61
C SER A 619 25.52 -27.40 15.41
N LEU A 620 25.73 -26.86 14.21
CA LEU A 620 25.51 -25.44 13.92
C LEU A 620 24.06 -25.01 14.19
N THR A 621 23.10 -25.84 13.76
CA THR A 621 21.67 -25.56 13.97
C THR A 621 21.28 -25.65 15.46
N ALA A 622 21.76 -26.66 16.18
CA ALA A 622 21.48 -26.88 17.60
C ALA A 622 22.14 -25.83 18.50
N LEU A 623 23.40 -25.46 18.22
CA LEU A 623 24.13 -24.45 18.98
C LEU A 623 23.60 -23.04 18.68
N CYS A 624 23.07 -22.78 17.49
CA CYS A 624 22.31 -21.57 17.20
C CYS A 624 21.06 -21.46 18.08
N ALA A 625 20.29 -22.55 18.23
CA ALA A 625 19.17 -22.59 19.17
C ALA A 625 19.64 -22.37 20.61
N LEU A 626 20.74 -23.01 21.03
CA LEU A 626 21.28 -22.88 22.38
C LEU A 626 21.72 -21.45 22.68
N ALA A 627 22.40 -20.78 21.75
CA ALA A 627 22.80 -19.38 21.91
C ALA A 627 21.60 -18.45 22.11
N ARG A 628 20.42 -18.81 21.56
CA ARG A 628 19.20 -18.03 21.67
C ARG A 628 18.43 -18.30 22.95
N GLN A 629 18.34 -19.56 23.38
CA GLN A 629 17.46 -20.03 24.45
C GLN A 629 18.18 -20.35 25.78
N GLY A 630 19.47 -20.66 25.72
CA GLY A 630 20.24 -21.14 26.87
C GLY A 630 20.62 -20.03 27.84
N ASP A 631 20.89 -20.42 29.08
CA ASP A 631 21.40 -19.52 30.11
C ASP A 631 22.84 -19.06 29.79
N ALA A 632 23.19 -17.84 30.22
CA ALA A 632 24.51 -17.26 29.97
C ALA A 632 25.67 -18.10 30.55
N SER A 633 25.44 -18.88 31.61
CA SER A 633 26.44 -19.79 32.18
C SER A 633 26.91 -20.90 31.24
N LEU A 634 26.17 -21.18 30.16
CA LEU A 634 26.54 -22.18 29.15
C LEU A 634 27.56 -21.66 28.13
N GLN A 635 27.90 -20.36 28.14
CA GLN A 635 28.71 -19.75 27.10
C GLN A 635 30.04 -20.49 26.85
N SER A 636 30.80 -20.78 27.91
CA SER A 636 32.10 -21.44 27.75
C SER A 636 31.97 -22.83 27.10
N LYS A 637 30.95 -23.60 27.49
CA LYS A 637 30.66 -24.92 26.90
C LYS A 637 30.20 -24.80 25.45
N LEU A 638 29.40 -23.78 25.14
CA LEU A 638 28.95 -23.49 23.78
C LEU A 638 30.14 -23.13 22.88
N ILE A 639 31.03 -22.25 23.33
CA ILE A 639 32.26 -21.88 22.61
C ILE A 639 33.16 -23.10 22.41
N GLU A 640 33.33 -23.94 23.43
CA GLU A 640 34.07 -25.20 23.32
C GLU A 640 33.46 -26.10 22.24
N ALA A 641 32.13 -26.21 22.19
CA ALA A 641 31.43 -27.00 21.18
C ALA A 641 31.61 -26.45 19.76
N LEU A 642 31.58 -25.12 19.58
CA LEU A 642 31.87 -24.48 18.30
C LEU A 642 33.33 -24.70 17.86
N ASN A 643 34.29 -24.61 18.78
CA ASN A 643 35.72 -24.79 18.50
C ASN A 643 36.07 -26.21 18.02
N ARG A 644 35.20 -27.20 18.22
CA ARG A 644 35.38 -28.55 17.67
C ARG A 644 35.14 -28.63 16.16
N LEU A 645 34.44 -27.66 15.57
CA LEU A 645 34.17 -27.64 14.14
C LEU A 645 35.42 -27.17 13.38
N ASN A 646 36.02 -28.07 12.58
CA ASN A 646 37.21 -27.74 11.81
C ASN A 646 36.87 -26.78 10.66
N TRP A 647 37.29 -25.52 10.80
CA TRP A 647 37.05 -24.45 9.82
C TRP A 647 37.38 -24.84 8.37
N SER A 648 38.50 -25.56 8.16
CA SER A 648 38.99 -25.94 6.83
C SER A 648 38.14 -27.01 6.14
N GLU A 649 37.34 -27.76 6.90
CA GLU A 649 36.44 -28.81 6.40
C GLU A 649 35.00 -28.30 6.18
N LEU A 650 34.67 -27.13 6.72
CA LEU A 650 33.35 -26.52 6.58
C LEU A 650 33.16 -25.89 5.20
N LYS A 651 31.96 -26.04 4.64
CA LYS A 651 31.53 -25.29 3.45
C LYS A 651 31.45 -23.79 3.79
N PRO A 652 31.59 -22.87 2.82
CA PRO A 652 31.46 -21.43 3.07
C PRO A 652 30.17 -21.03 3.79
N SER A 653 29.04 -21.70 3.51
CA SER A 653 27.78 -21.46 4.23
C SER A 653 27.86 -21.85 5.71
N GLN A 654 28.51 -22.98 6.03
CA GLN A 654 28.70 -23.45 7.40
C GLN A 654 29.70 -22.58 8.17
N GLN A 655 30.75 -22.09 7.49
CA GLN A 655 31.67 -21.09 8.05
C GLN A 655 30.92 -19.81 8.45
N ALA A 656 30.02 -19.32 7.60
CA ALA A 656 29.20 -18.16 7.91
C ALA A 656 28.23 -18.43 9.08
N GLU A 657 27.57 -19.60 9.10
CA GLU A 657 26.72 -20.02 10.22
C GLU A 657 27.54 -20.09 11.52
N LEU A 658 28.73 -20.69 11.51
CA LEU A 658 29.64 -20.77 12.66
C LEU A 658 29.94 -19.39 13.23
N LEU A 659 30.34 -18.45 12.39
CA LEU A 659 30.59 -17.06 12.78
C LEU A 659 29.34 -16.40 13.39
N ARG A 660 28.15 -16.68 12.84
CA ARG A 660 26.90 -16.17 13.39
C ARG A 660 26.57 -16.77 14.76
N VAL A 661 26.84 -18.06 15.00
CA VAL A 661 26.61 -18.66 16.32
C VAL A 661 27.56 -18.07 17.37
N TYR A 662 28.83 -17.82 17.03
CA TYR A 662 29.72 -17.05 17.91
C TYR A 662 29.17 -15.65 18.22
N GLN A 663 28.69 -14.93 17.21
CA GLN A 663 28.08 -13.61 17.42
C GLN A 663 26.90 -13.70 18.40
N LEU A 664 25.99 -14.65 18.22
CA LEU A 664 24.84 -14.84 19.11
C LEU A 664 25.27 -15.17 20.54
N ALA A 665 26.29 -16.04 20.70
CA ALA A 665 26.84 -16.34 22.03
C ALA A 665 27.38 -15.07 22.71
N PHE A 666 28.05 -14.19 21.96
CA PHE A 666 28.58 -12.93 22.52
C PHE A 666 27.50 -11.87 22.79
N ILE A 667 26.46 -11.84 21.97
CA ILE A 667 25.33 -10.91 22.12
C ILE A 667 24.47 -11.32 23.33
N ARG A 668 24.06 -12.58 23.39
CA ARG A 668 23.05 -13.07 24.33
C ARG A 668 23.61 -13.62 25.63
N MET A 669 24.84 -14.15 25.61
CA MET A 669 25.46 -14.77 26.78
C MET A 669 26.63 -13.97 27.37
N GLY A 670 26.88 -12.76 26.85
CA GLY A 670 27.87 -11.83 27.37
C GLY A 670 29.24 -11.89 26.69
N LYS A 671 30.22 -11.14 27.19
CA LYS A 671 31.58 -11.13 26.63
C LYS A 671 32.32 -12.44 27.01
N PRO A 672 33.05 -13.08 26.08
CA PRO A 672 33.84 -14.27 26.42
C PRO A 672 34.90 -13.94 27.48
N SER A 673 35.10 -14.86 28.42
CA SER A 673 36.07 -14.73 29.51
C SER A 673 37.53 -14.94 29.08
N SER A 674 37.75 -15.48 27.87
CA SER A 674 39.04 -15.68 27.22
C SER A 674 38.92 -15.60 25.71
#